data_AF-A0A7D3XA68-F1
#
_entry.id   AF-A0A7D3XA68-F1
#
_cell.length_a   1.000
_cell.length_b   1.000
_cell.length_c   1.000
_cell.angle_alpha   90.00
_cell.angle_beta   90.00
_cell.angle_gamma   90.00
#
_symmetry.space_group_name_H-M   'P 1'
#
loop_
_entity.id
_entity.type
_entity.pdbx_description
1 polymer ?
#
loop_
_entity_poly.entity_id
_entity_poly.type
_entity_poly.pdbx_seq_one_letter_code
_entity_poly.pdbx_strand_id
1 'polypeptide(L)'
;MAQVRESLGIPGNQALYAGLYADVQGRPTSDNTSANGRRARAAFAKNAAFVVLLGQQPTGTAPAPLAAGQRASLLATTRALLESSNTDVEVFATRMGTTPYTEWQWRSKELIDYLIAYDLLRGAGETPASLAASQARLQVFAGNLYRQATTPFMGFTFFGTIKNNHTLMTAAALGMAAVVLSEASSSDNTQQPATWAGAGLYHIDNVLWRDAQRQSDSTQVAGYAEGPYYCKYALLNCLPFFRALGNFLPDARQTYTFGTSTRSIQNPYFDPKYARLYDWLTAIMLPDGRLPALEDSYVDMAMPELALTGQARYVRPLALSGLTGSPMNSLTAQLRDATVDMRAAYLAAALPPAPASGPALTVLPGSGNLVFRSGSDSAATYLHLYGRGGLAQANAGGHSQGDAGSFLLYAHGQLLALDPGYLSYARRAEVGQATNHNLVLVDGAGPAIGTPGAASPAQSTLGYALQTPQLTYGEVQTAYQGASLGRKALFVRNAYFLLADDVRAAAPHTYTWQLHGAGLAGGPASTGTFADSLAQHEGTWQKSGASLLAHVTATGGAPTYTSATNVHETTYNTAENHTTLLVQQRGRAQTQFLAALYPYATGARRPRFRTTSGAATAALAGTGGAYIDVAFAQADTLLQADASGLLPQVVRADGQLNFYSADSTGQFAQLFMAQGTALYLDTTALVRATRRTTLSWQKSSPTRFEGSVSGATSLVLALASAPASVAGPGLASSRYDAARQQLHLSFGQATAFAVQLAAPAPLPVVLTAFTARRRAGGAVALAWQTASEQASRGFAVQRQRQPGAAFETLGFVPSQGRPQQPASYAFQDNAAPSALTYYRLQQLDADGAQTYSPMVAVAAAPTAATLLAWPQPAQRRLWVQFADPQAVVSLRLLDATGRVVSQTHFQQQTELDVRALGPGLYYLQAQDGAGQPLGSQKVLLVP
;
A
#
# COMPACT_ATOMS: atom_id res chain seq x y z
N MET A 1 12.18 32.46 -4.90
CA MET A 1 13.59 32.14 -4.55
C MET A 1 13.83 31.97 -3.06
N ALA A 2 13.35 32.84 -2.16
CA ALA A 2 13.51 32.66 -0.71
C ALA A 2 12.98 31.30 -0.22
N GLN A 3 11.76 30.93 -0.60
CA GLN A 3 11.16 29.61 -0.30
C GLN A 3 11.98 28.42 -0.83
N VAL A 4 12.63 28.58 -1.99
CA VAL A 4 13.51 27.53 -2.55
C VAL A 4 14.75 27.37 -1.68
N ARG A 5 15.39 28.47 -1.26
CA ARG A 5 16.54 28.42 -0.35
C ARG A 5 16.19 27.81 1.00
N GLU A 6 15.03 28.17 1.54
CA GLU A 6 14.50 27.59 2.78
C GLU A 6 14.26 26.09 2.65
N SER A 7 13.69 25.64 1.52
CA SER A 7 13.42 24.22 1.30
C SER A 7 14.67 23.36 1.17
N LEU A 8 15.86 23.94 0.92
CA LEU A 8 17.14 23.24 0.94
C LEU A 8 17.59 22.81 2.35
N GLY A 9 16.91 23.27 3.40
CA GLY A 9 17.08 22.72 4.76
C GLY A 9 16.49 21.31 4.91
N ILE A 10 15.65 20.86 3.96
CA ILE A 10 15.10 19.50 3.96
C ILE A 10 16.17 18.56 3.38
N PRO A 11 16.59 17.49 4.10
CA PRO A 11 17.69 16.62 3.67
C PRO A 11 17.55 16.06 2.25
N GLY A 12 16.33 15.68 1.85
CA GLY A 12 16.06 15.20 0.48
C GLY A 12 16.31 16.27 -0.59
N ASN A 13 15.86 17.50 -0.35
CA ASN A 13 16.09 18.62 -1.27
C ASN A 13 17.55 19.05 -1.30
N GLN A 14 18.24 19.02 -0.15
CA GLN A 14 19.67 19.27 -0.07
C GLN A 14 20.45 18.25 -0.91
N ALA A 15 20.12 16.96 -0.80
CA ALA A 15 20.76 15.91 -1.59
C ALA A 15 20.49 16.07 -3.11
N LEU A 16 19.25 16.38 -3.49
CA LEU A 16 18.90 16.69 -4.88
C LEU A 16 19.70 17.87 -5.44
N TYR A 17 19.79 18.95 -4.66
CA TYR A 17 20.52 20.14 -5.06
C TYR A 17 22.03 19.90 -5.12
N ALA A 18 22.59 19.17 -4.16
CA ALA A 18 24.01 18.82 -4.15
C ALA A 18 24.41 18.01 -5.39
N GLY A 19 23.59 17.03 -5.78
CA GLY A 19 23.79 16.27 -7.02
C GLY A 19 23.68 17.17 -8.27
N LEU A 20 22.66 18.03 -8.33
CA LEU A 20 22.49 18.97 -9.44
C LEU A 20 23.67 19.94 -9.56
N TYR A 21 24.15 20.47 -8.43
CA TYR A 21 25.31 21.35 -8.37
C TYR A 21 26.58 20.64 -8.82
N ALA A 22 26.79 19.38 -8.40
CA ALA A 22 27.95 18.58 -8.81
C ALA A 22 27.99 18.39 -10.33
N ASP A 23 26.84 18.14 -10.97
CA ASP A 23 26.74 17.90 -12.42
C ASP A 23 27.19 19.12 -13.25
N VAL A 24 27.12 20.33 -12.70
CA VAL A 24 27.50 21.58 -13.40
C VAL A 24 28.91 22.07 -13.08
N GLN A 25 29.69 21.34 -12.28
CA GLN A 25 31.10 21.68 -12.03
C GLN A 25 32.02 21.24 -13.18
N GLY A 26 31.59 20.28 -13.99
CA GLY A 26 32.32 19.80 -15.15
C GLY A 26 32.19 20.72 -16.37
N ARG A 27 32.78 20.28 -17.49
CA ARG A 27 32.54 20.91 -18.80
C ARG A 27 31.35 20.24 -19.49
N PRO A 28 30.43 20.99 -20.10
CA PRO A 28 29.38 20.40 -20.92
C PRO A 28 29.98 19.68 -22.13
N THR A 29 29.30 18.64 -22.62
CA THR A 29 29.73 17.94 -23.85
C THR A 29 29.77 18.89 -25.05
N SER A 30 30.76 18.72 -25.93
CA SER A 30 30.82 19.41 -27.22
C SER A 30 29.89 18.80 -28.27
N ASP A 31 29.37 17.59 -28.04
CA ASP A 31 28.43 16.93 -28.94
C ASP A 31 27.10 17.69 -28.99
N ASN A 32 26.86 18.34 -30.12
CA ASN A 32 25.67 19.12 -30.40
C ASN A 32 24.92 18.60 -31.63
N THR A 33 25.22 17.35 -32.04
CA THR A 33 24.62 16.71 -33.21
C THR A 33 23.79 15.51 -32.80
N SER A 34 24.26 14.67 -31.86
CA SER A 34 23.46 13.54 -31.39
C SER A 34 22.33 13.95 -30.45
N ALA A 35 21.25 13.18 -30.41
CA ALA A 35 20.13 13.43 -29.50
C ALA A 35 20.57 13.44 -28.02
N ASN A 36 21.45 12.52 -27.63
CA ASN A 36 21.99 12.46 -26.26
C ASN A 36 22.85 13.68 -25.94
N GLY A 37 23.75 14.07 -26.86
CA GLY A 37 24.64 15.21 -26.69
C GLY A 37 23.88 16.53 -26.54
N ARG A 38 22.92 16.79 -27.43
CA ARG A 38 22.08 18.01 -27.37
C ARG A 38 21.26 18.09 -26.09
N ARG A 39 20.64 16.98 -25.65
CA ARG A 39 19.91 16.92 -24.37
C ARG A 39 20.82 17.18 -23.17
N ALA A 40 22.01 16.59 -23.15
CA ALA A 40 22.98 16.82 -22.08
C ALA A 40 23.40 18.29 -22.00
N ARG A 41 23.62 18.95 -23.14
CA ARG A 41 23.93 20.39 -23.20
C ARG A 41 22.78 21.26 -22.68
N ALA A 42 21.55 20.97 -23.09
CA ALA A 42 20.37 21.70 -22.63
C ALA A 42 20.13 21.54 -21.12
N ALA A 43 20.24 20.30 -20.61
CA ALA A 43 20.11 20.01 -19.19
C ALA A 43 21.20 20.72 -18.36
N PHE A 44 22.46 20.72 -18.84
CA PHE A 44 23.55 21.45 -18.22
C PHE A 44 23.25 22.95 -18.16
N ALA A 45 22.81 23.56 -19.26
CA ALA A 45 22.49 24.98 -19.31
C ALA A 45 21.39 25.36 -18.29
N LYS A 46 20.30 24.58 -18.24
CA LYS A 46 19.23 24.78 -17.23
C LYS A 46 19.76 24.69 -15.81
N ASN A 47 20.51 23.62 -15.49
CA ASN A 47 21.00 23.39 -14.14
C ASN A 47 22.01 24.46 -13.72
N ALA A 48 22.88 24.90 -14.63
CA ALA A 48 23.86 25.96 -14.38
C ALA A 48 23.15 27.31 -14.15
N ALA A 49 22.16 27.65 -14.97
CA ALA A 49 21.33 28.84 -14.77
C ALA A 49 20.60 28.82 -13.42
N PHE A 50 20.08 27.65 -13.01
CA PHE A 50 19.43 27.47 -11.72
C PHE A 50 20.40 27.73 -10.55
N VAL A 51 21.62 27.20 -10.62
CA VAL A 51 22.67 27.48 -9.62
C VAL A 51 23.04 28.96 -9.58
N VAL A 52 23.17 29.61 -10.75
CA VAL A 52 23.46 31.05 -10.86
C VAL A 52 22.37 31.91 -10.23
N LEU A 53 21.09 31.59 -10.48
CA LEU A 53 19.95 32.31 -9.90
C LEU A 53 19.83 32.08 -8.38
N LEU A 54 19.98 30.83 -7.95
CA LEU A 54 19.89 30.48 -6.53
C LEU A 54 21.00 31.18 -5.73
N GLY A 55 22.20 31.29 -6.33
CA GLY A 55 23.33 32.01 -5.77
C GLY A 55 23.95 31.33 -4.56
N GLN A 56 23.75 30.03 -4.42
CA GLN A 56 24.28 29.22 -3.32
C GLN A 56 25.11 28.05 -3.84
N GLN A 57 25.88 27.44 -2.95
CA GLN A 57 26.60 26.20 -3.15
C GLN A 57 26.33 25.28 -1.94
N PRO A 58 26.19 23.96 -2.14
CA PRO A 58 25.96 23.01 -1.06
C PRO A 58 27.18 22.97 -0.11
N THR A 59 26.94 23.06 1.20
CA THR A 59 27.91 22.67 2.24
C THR A 59 27.26 21.67 3.19
N GLY A 60 28.06 20.90 3.94
CA GLY A 60 27.58 19.75 4.72
C GLY A 60 26.51 20.06 5.78
N THR A 61 26.29 21.32 6.15
CA THR A 61 25.30 21.73 7.17
C THR A 61 24.26 22.74 6.66
N ALA A 62 24.65 23.67 5.78
CA ALA A 62 23.75 24.66 5.16
C ALA A 62 24.33 25.20 3.84
N PRO A 63 23.53 25.61 2.84
CA PRO A 63 24.07 26.20 1.62
C PRO A 63 24.83 27.50 1.91
N ALA A 64 26.05 27.64 1.36
CA ALA A 64 26.85 28.87 1.43
C ALA A 64 26.66 29.73 0.18
N PRO A 65 26.99 31.03 0.20
CA PRO A 65 26.99 31.85 -1.01
C PRO A 65 27.90 31.26 -2.11
N LEU A 66 27.45 31.35 -3.36
CA LEU A 66 28.22 30.93 -4.53
C LEU A 66 29.40 31.90 -4.77
N ALA A 67 30.61 31.38 -4.95
CA ALA A 67 31.79 32.22 -5.19
C ALA A 67 31.65 33.03 -6.49
N ALA A 68 32.07 34.30 -6.47
CA ALA A 68 31.88 35.23 -7.59
C ALA A 68 32.50 34.73 -8.91
N GLY A 69 33.72 34.17 -8.87
CA GLY A 69 34.37 33.60 -10.06
C GLY A 69 33.63 32.39 -10.62
N GLN A 70 33.10 31.53 -9.76
CA GLN A 70 32.31 30.37 -10.17
C GLN A 70 30.97 30.80 -10.77
N ARG A 71 30.29 31.77 -10.16
CA ARG A 71 29.07 32.36 -10.71
C ARG A 71 29.32 32.91 -12.11
N ALA A 72 30.40 33.66 -12.31
CA ALA A 72 30.78 34.22 -13.60
C ALA A 72 31.06 33.12 -14.65
N SER A 73 31.76 32.06 -14.26
CA SER A 73 32.05 30.92 -15.15
C SER A 73 30.78 30.18 -15.58
N LEU A 74 29.87 29.89 -14.65
CA LEU A 74 28.60 29.21 -14.94
C LEU A 74 27.71 30.08 -15.85
N LEU A 75 27.67 31.39 -15.59
CA LEU A 75 26.93 32.34 -16.41
C LEU A 75 27.47 32.39 -17.84
N ALA A 76 28.78 32.57 -18.01
CA ALA A 76 29.42 32.59 -19.33
C ALA A 76 29.21 31.27 -20.09
N THR A 77 29.34 30.14 -19.39
CA THR A 77 29.12 28.81 -19.98
C THR A 77 27.67 28.62 -20.43
N THR A 78 26.71 29.01 -19.58
CA THR A 78 25.28 28.91 -19.91
C THR A 78 24.93 29.76 -21.12
N ARG A 79 25.43 31.00 -21.20
CA ARG A 79 25.22 31.88 -22.35
C ARG A 79 25.81 31.27 -23.63
N ALA A 80 27.04 30.77 -23.58
CA ALA A 80 27.67 30.12 -24.73
C ALA A 80 26.88 28.89 -25.22
N LEU A 81 26.31 28.09 -24.31
CA LEU A 81 25.46 26.95 -24.68
C LEU A 81 24.16 27.38 -25.36
N LEU A 82 23.53 28.46 -24.89
CA LEU A 82 22.33 29.03 -25.53
C LEU A 82 22.62 29.52 -26.95
N GLU A 83 23.69 30.30 -27.11
CA GLU A 83 24.10 30.90 -28.39
C GLU A 83 24.56 29.85 -29.42
N SER A 84 25.16 28.76 -28.95
CA SER A 84 25.61 27.65 -29.78
C SER A 84 24.61 26.49 -29.89
N SER A 85 23.37 26.66 -29.41
CA SER A 85 22.36 25.59 -29.48
C SER A 85 22.11 25.17 -30.92
N ASN A 86 21.98 23.87 -31.17
CA ASN A 86 21.54 23.36 -32.47
C ASN A 86 20.03 23.59 -32.61
N THR A 87 19.61 24.32 -33.63
CA THR A 87 18.22 24.75 -33.84
C THR A 87 17.47 23.91 -34.87
N ASP A 88 18.11 22.92 -35.50
CA ASP A 88 17.53 22.15 -36.60
C ASP A 88 16.46 21.19 -36.08
N VAL A 89 15.34 21.07 -36.78
CA VAL A 89 14.30 20.10 -36.43
C VAL A 89 14.10 19.20 -37.62
N GLU A 90 14.10 17.89 -37.36
CA GLU A 90 13.94 16.86 -38.37
C GLU A 90 12.62 17.06 -39.12
N VAL A 91 12.61 16.87 -40.44
CA VAL A 91 11.39 17.02 -41.24
C VAL A 91 10.31 16.04 -40.77
N PHE A 92 9.02 16.42 -40.87
CA PHE A 92 7.93 15.52 -40.45
C PHE A 92 7.71 14.36 -41.42
N ALA A 93 7.74 14.65 -42.73
CA ALA A 93 7.50 13.65 -43.76
C ALA A 93 8.29 13.92 -45.04
N THR A 94 8.59 12.84 -45.74
CA THR A 94 9.37 12.79 -46.99
C THR A 94 8.67 11.91 -48.02
N ARG A 95 9.13 11.93 -49.28
CA ARG A 95 8.62 11.01 -50.32
C ARG A 95 8.83 9.52 -50.01
N MET A 96 9.70 9.20 -49.06
CA MET A 96 9.93 7.82 -48.56
C MET A 96 9.05 7.46 -47.36
N GLY A 97 8.15 8.36 -46.90
CA GLY A 97 7.26 8.18 -45.77
C GLY A 97 7.39 9.29 -44.72
N THR A 98 6.60 9.22 -43.64
CA THR A 98 6.82 10.04 -42.44
C THR A 98 8.19 9.70 -41.86
N THR A 99 9.05 10.70 -41.67
CA THR A 99 10.31 10.53 -40.93
C THR A 99 9.99 10.26 -39.46
N PRO A 100 10.91 9.65 -38.68
CA PRO A 100 10.65 9.36 -37.28
C PRO A 100 10.57 10.68 -36.49
N TYR A 101 9.37 11.24 -36.37
CA TYR A 101 9.06 12.31 -35.42
C TYR A 101 9.28 11.87 -33.96
N THR A 102 9.69 10.61 -33.75
CA THR A 102 10.14 10.04 -32.49
C THR A 102 11.41 10.69 -31.92
N GLU A 103 12.02 11.66 -32.60
CA GLU A 103 13.03 12.53 -31.99
C GLU A 103 12.46 13.87 -31.50
N TRP A 104 11.24 14.24 -31.93
CA TRP A 104 10.71 15.56 -31.65
C TRP A 104 10.34 15.79 -30.19
N GLN A 105 9.98 14.75 -29.44
CA GLN A 105 9.79 14.90 -28.00
C GLN A 105 11.09 15.28 -27.30
N TRP A 106 12.23 14.82 -27.82
CA TRP A 106 13.55 15.20 -27.33
C TRP A 106 13.91 16.62 -27.76
N ARG A 107 13.69 16.99 -29.03
CA ARG A 107 13.85 18.39 -29.49
C ARG A 107 13.00 19.36 -28.68
N SER A 108 11.77 18.97 -28.36
CA SER A 108 10.85 19.73 -27.52
C SER A 108 11.38 19.91 -26.09
N LYS A 109 11.95 18.85 -25.50
CA LYS A 109 12.57 18.93 -24.17
C LYS A 109 13.83 19.80 -24.17
N GLU A 110 14.67 19.68 -25.20
CA GLU A 110 15.87 20.51 -25.38
C GLU A 110 15.50 21.99 -25.44
N LEU A 111 14.49 22.35 -26.24
CA LEU A 111 13.98 23.71 -26.33
C LEU A 111 13.47 24.21 -24.97
N ILE A 112 12.65 23.42 -24.26
CA ILE A 112 12.16 23.79 -22.92
C ILE A 112 13.31 24.04 -21.94
N ASP A 113 14.32 23.16 -21.90
CA ASP A 113 15.44 23.33 -20.97
C ASP A 113 16.27 24.59 -21.27
N TYR A 114 16.50 24.90 -22.55
CA TYR A 114 17.17 26.15 -22.92
C TYR A 114 16.30 27.39 -22.64
N LEU A 115 14.99 27.32 -22.85
CA LEU A 115 14.07 28.42 -22.50
C LEU A 115 14.08 28.68 -20.98
N ILE A 116 14.05 27.62 -20.17
CA ILE A 116 14.20 27.74 -18.72
C ILE A 116 15.57 28.36 -18.38
N ALA A 117 16.66 27.92 -19.02
CA ALA A 117 17.98 28.50 -18.79
C ALA A 117 18.02 30.01 -19.11
N TYR A 118 17.45 30.43 -20.23
CA TYR A 118 17.34 31.84 -20.62
C TYR A 118 16.56 32.65 -19.58
N ASP A 119 15.37 32.19 -19.18
CA ASP A 119 14.52 32.87 -18.20
C ASP A 119 15.19 32.97 -16.82
N LEU A 120 15.86 31.90 -16.37
CA LEU A 120 16.61 31.90 -15.11
C LEU A 120 17.80 32.89 -15.14
N LEU A 121 18.48 33.04 -16.28
CA LEU A 121 19.53 34.05 -16.44
C LEU A 121 18.96 35.48 -16.38
N ARG A 122 17.82 35.75 -17.04
CA ARG A 122 17.10 37.03 -16.93
C ARG A 122 16.76 37.33 -15.46
N GLY A 123 16.22 36.33 -14.74
CA GLY A 123 15.96 36.42 -13.30
C GLY A 123 17.21 36.63 -12.44
N ALA A 124 18.39 36.22 -12.92
CA ALA A 124 19.67 36.40 -12.25
C ALA A 124 20.33 37.76 -12.54
N GLY A 125 19.63 38.65 -13.26
CA GLY A 125 20.07 40.02 -13.56
C GLY A 125 20.67 40.22 -14.94
N GLU A 126 20.63 39.22 -15.82
CA GLU A 126 21.06 39.39 -17.22
C GLU A 126 20.07 40.28 -18.00
N THR A 127 20.62 41.20 -18.78
CA THR A 127 19.85 42.20 -19.54
C THR A 127 19.38 41.64 -20.88
N PRO A 128 18.35 42.22 -21.52
CA PRO A 128 17.98 41.84 -22.89
C PRO A 128 19.16 41.98 -23.87
N ALA A 129 19.98 43.03 -23.71
CA ALA A 129 21.15 43.26 -24.56
C ALA A 129 22.20 42.15 -24.42
N SER A 130 22.50 41.71 -23.19
CA SER A 130 23.49 40.66 -22.94
C SER A 130 23.04 39.26 -23.37
N LEU A 131 21.73 39.07 -23.58
CA LEU A 131 21.15 37.81 -24.03
C LEU A 131 20.53 37.87 -25.43
N ALA A 132 20.73 38.96 -26.19
CA ALA A 132 20.11 39.15 -27.50
C ALA A 132 20.43 38.01 -28.49
N ALA A 133 21.68 37.54 -28.51
CA ALA A 133 22.09 36.41 -29.34
C ALA A 133 21.45 35.09 -28.89
N SER A 134 21.34 34.89 -27.57
CA SER A 134 20.63 33.73 -26.99
C SER A 134 19.14 33.75 -27.39
N GLN A 135 18.47 34.90 -27.24
CA GLN A 135 17.05 35.08 -27.61
C GLN A 135 16.83 34.77 -29.09
N ALA A 136 17.65 35.36 -29.98
CA ALA A 136 17.55 35.14 -31.42
C ALA A 136 17.71 33.65 -31.78
N ARG A 137 18.64 32.95 -31.13
CA ARG A 137 18.87 31.52 -31.35
C ARG A 137 17.66 30.67 -30.94
N LEU A 138 17.08 30.95 -29.77
CA LEU A 138 15.89 30.22 -29.29
C LEU A 138 14.65 30.53 -30.13
N GLN A 139 14.51 31.75 -30.62
CA GLN A 139 13.44 32.14 -31.53
C GLN A 139 13.51 31.34 -32.84
N VAL A 140 14.71 31.18 -33.42
CA VAL A 140 14.91 30.34 -34.61
C VAL A 140 14.56 28.87 -34.31
N PHE A 141 14.96 28.34 -33.15
CA PHE A 141 14.64 26.96 -32.77
C PHE A 141 13.11 26.75 -32.65
N ALA A 142 12.41 27.61 -31.92
CA ALA A 142 10.96 27.53 -31.79
C ALA A 142 10.25 27.67 -33.16
N GLY A 143 10.75 28.56 -34.03
CA GLY A 143 10.22 28.70 -35.39
C GLY A 143 10.47 27.48 -36.28
N ASN A 144 11.64 26.84 -36.18
CA ASN A 144 11.92 25.59 -36.88
C ASN A 144 10.98 24.46 -36.40
N LEU A 145 10.76 24.34 -35.10
CA LEU A 145 9.84 23.35 -34.54
C LEU A 145 8.40 23.58 -35.04
N TYR A 146 7.92 24.83 -35.00
CA TYR A 146 6.61 25.18 -35.52
C TYR A 146 6.47 24.88 -37.03
N ARG A 147 7.47 25.28 -37.83
CA ARG A 147 7.49 25.00 -39.28
C ARG A 147 7.34 23.52 -39.55
N GLN A 148 8.17 22.69 -38.94
CA GLN A 148 8.10 21.25 -39.19
C GLN A 148 6.77 20.66 -38.74
N ALA A 149 6.22 21.10 -37.60
CA ALA A 149 4.95 20.59 -37.08
C ALA A 149 3.72 20.99 -37.92
N THR A 150 3.82 22.04 -38.74
CA THR A 150 2.68 22.61 -39.48
C THR A 150 2.81 22.53 -41.00
N THR A 151 4.00 22.20 -41.52
CA THR A 151 4.22 22.07 -42.97
C THR A 151 3.45 20.86 -43.50
N PRO A 152 2.54 21.04 -44.46
CA PRO A 152 1.81 19.93 -45.05
C PRO A 152 2.71 19.11 -45.98
N PHE A 153 2.57 17.79 -45.92
CA PHE A 153 3.15 16.86 -46.88
C PHE A 153 2.06 15.92 -47.39
N MET A 154 1.76 15.98 -48.69
CA MET A 154 0.66 15.22 -49.33
C MET A 154 -0.68 15.35 -48.59
N GLY A 155 -0.98 16.52 -48.03
CA GLY A 155 -2.22 16.79 -47.27
C GLY A 155 -2.18 16.47 -45.78
N PHE A 156 -1.06 15.93 -45.26
CA PHE A 156 -0.91 15.59 -43.84
C PHE A 156 0.01 16.57 -43.11
N THR A 157 -0.29 16.87 -41.85
CA THR A 157 0.57 17.64 -40.93
C THR A 157 0.76 16.86 -39.63
N PHE A 158 1.82 17.13 -38.88
CA PHE A 158 2.05 16.48 -37.59
C PHE A 158 0.87 16.65 -36.66
N PHE A 159 0.44 17.89 -36.44
CA PHE A 159 -0.70 18.19 -35.58
C PHE A 159 -2.04 17.73 -36.15
N GLY A 160 -2.16 17.56 -37.47
CA GLY A 160 -3.33 16.99 -38.14
C GLY A 160 -3.46 15.49 -37.94
N THR A 161 -2.34 14.76 -37.87
CA THR A 161 -2.32 13.29 -37.88
C THR A 161 -2.07 12.66 -36.51
N ILE A 162 -1.18 13.25 -35.70
CA ILE A 162 -0.76 12.67 -34.42
C ILE A 162 -1.66 13.23 -33.30
N LYS A 163 -2.19 12.35 -32.44
CA LYS A 163 -3.16 12.67 -31.37
C LYS A 163 -2.80 12.02 -30.04
N ASN A 164 -1.52 12.10 -29.67
CA ASN A 164 -0.97 11.42 -28.49
C ASN A 164 0.04 12.29 -27.73
N ASN A 165 0.79 11.68 -26.81
CA ASN A 165 1.82 12.35 -26.01
C ASN A 165 2.82 13.20 -26.84
N HIS A 166 3.22 12.78 -28.05
CA HIS A 166 4.16 13.55 -28.88
C HIS A 166 3.60 14.92 -29.28
N THR A 167 2.29 15.00 -29.55
CA THR A 167 1.61 16.26 -29.83
C THR A 167 1.61 17.17 -28.61
N LEU A 168 1.29 16.62 -27.43
CA LEU A 168 1.28 17.39 -26.18
C LEU A 168 2.67 17.94 -25.85
N MET A 169 3.72 17.12 -25.99
CA MET A 169 5.10 17.51 -25.71
C MET A 169 5.60 18.60 -26.66
N THR A 170 5.29 18.49 -27.96
CA THR A 170 5.65 19.50 -28.97
C THR A 170 4.88 20.81 -28.76
N ALA A 171 3.57 20.71 -28.52
CA ALA A 171 2.73 21.87 -28.27
C ALA A 171 3.13 22.62 -26.99
N ALA A 172 3.51 21.90 -25.93
CA ALA A 172 4.00 22.50 -24.69
C ALA A 172 5.32 23.25 -24.88
N ALA A 173 6.24 22.76 -25.73
CA ALA A 173 7.48 23.46 -26.02
C ALA A 173 7.24 24.78 -26.78
N LEU A 174 6.32 24.78 -27.76
CA LEU A 174 5.90 26.01 -28.44
C LEU A 174 5.20 26.99 -27.49
N GLY A 175 4.32 26.49 -26.61
CA GLY A 175 3.67 27.29 -25.57
C GLY A 175 4.69 27.92 -24.61
N MET A 176 5.67 27.15 -24.16
CA MET A 176 6.77 27.64 -23.31
C MET A 176 7.59 28.71 -24.02
N ALA A 177 7.90 28.52 -25.31
CA ALA A 177 8.60 29.52 -26.12
C ALA A 177 7.82 30.83 -26.21
N ALA A 178 6.49 30.76 -26.37
CA ALA A 178 5.65 31.95 -26.42
C ALA A 178 5.62 32.73 -25.10
N VAL A 179 5.66 32.03 -23.95
CA VAL A 179 5.72 32.66 -22.63
C VAL A 179 7.09 33.30 -22.40
N VAL A 180 8.17 32.55 -22.62
CA VAL A 180 9.53 32.99 -22.28
C VAL A 180 10.06 34.05 -23.25
N LEU A 181 9.70 33.96 -24.53
CA LEU A 181 10.14 34.89 -25.57
C LEU A 181 9.01 35.85 -25.96
N SER A 182 8.10 36.20 -25.04
CA SER A 182 6.91 37.01 -25.32
C SER A 182 7.23 38.39 -25.92
N GLU A 183 8.43 38.90 -25.69
CA GLU A 183 8.95 40.18 -26.19
C GLU A 183 9.65 40.07 -27.56
N ALA A 184 9.87 38.86 -28.08
CA ALA A 184 10.53 38.64 -29.35
C ALA A 184 9.62 39.03 -30.54
N SER A 185 10.22 39.63 -31.56
CA SER A 185 9.54 40.03 -32.80
C SER A 185 10.30 39.52 -34.02
N SER A 186 9.60 39.16 -35.09
CA SER A 186 10.21 38.77 -36.37
C SER A 186 9.31 39.10 -37.56
N SER A 187 9.87 39.43 -38.72
CA SER A 187 9.09 39.51 -39.96
C SER A 187 8.62 38.14 -40.45
N ASP A 188 9.29 37.07 -40.01
CA ASP A 188 8.87 35.69 -40.24
C ASP A 188 7.78 35.30 -39.23
N ASN A 189 6.55 35.15 -39.71
CA ASN A 189 5.40 34.80 -38.88
C ASN A 189 5.57 33.45 -38.14
N THR A 190 6.39 32.55 -38.66
CA THR A 190 6.68 31.27 -37.99
C THR A 190 7.57 31.44 -36.76
N GLN A 191 8.19 32.61 -36.59
CA GLN A 191 9.06 32.96 -35.47
C GLN A 191 8.41 33.95 -34.49
N GLN A 192 7.08 34.03 -34.48
CA GLN A 192 6.31 34.94 -33.64
C GLN A 192 5.75 34.24 -32.39
N PRO A 193 5.87 34.82 -31.18
CA PRO A 193 5.29 34.25 -29.96
C PRO A 193 3.78 33.99 -30.05
N ALA A 194 3.02 34.89 -30.68
CA ALA A 194 1.58 34.72 -30.88
C ALA A 194 1.24 33.46 -31.70
N THR A 195 2.02 33.17 -32.74
CA THR A 195 1.89 31.96 -33.57
C THR A 195 2.12 30.70 -32.75
N TRP A 196 3.16 30.68 -31.91
CA TRP A 196 3.48 29.54 -31.06
C TRP A 196 2.46 29.34 -29.94
N ALA A 197 1.98 30.42 -29.31
CA ALA A 197 0.90 30.37 -28.31
C ALA A 197 -0.38 29.77 -28.91
N GLY A 198 -0.74 30.21 -30.11
CA GLY A 198 -1.87 29.70 -30.89
C GLY A 198 -1.79 28.19 -31.08
N ALA A 199 -0.69 27.68 -31.63
CA ALA A 199 -0.49 26.25 -31.82
C ALA A 199 -0.42 25.46 -30.50
N GLY A 200 0.35 25.97 -29.53
CA GLY A 200 0.60 25.29 -28.26
C GLY A 200 -0.70 25.02 -27.48
N LEU A 201 -1.47 26.07 -27.18
CA LEU A 201 -2.68 25.90 -26.39
C LEU A 201 -3.82 25.27 -27.18
N TYR A 202 -3.94 25.55 -28.48
CA TYR A 202 -4.95 24.90 -29.32
C TYR A 202 -4.79 23.38 -29.33
N HIS A 203 -3.57 22.88 -29.55
CA HIS A 203 -3.35 21.43 -29.66
C HIS A 203 -3.36 20.69 -28.33
N ILE A 204 -2.91 21.32 -27.24
CA ILE A 204 -3.09 20.74 -25.89
C ILE A 204 -4.58 20.61 -25.57
N ASP A 205 -5.37 21.66 -25.79
CA ASP A 205 -6.83 21.63 -25.55
C ASP A 205 -7.54 20.64 -26.49
N ASN A 206 -7.10 20.54 -27.75
CA ASN A 206 -7.68 19.60 -28.70
C ASN A 206 -7.42 18.14 -28.31
N VAL A 207 -6.15 17.77 -28.15
CA VAL A 207 -5.73 16.37 -27.95
C VAL A 207 -6.16 15.85 -26.59
N LEU A 208 -6.20 16.69 -25.55
CA LEU A 208 -6.70 16.22 -24.27
C LEU A 208 -8.22 16.14 -24.23
N TRP A 209 -8.96 17.09 -24.83
CA TRP A 209 -10.37 17.31 -24.46
C TRP A 209 -11.38 17.23 -25.60
N ARG A 210 -11.02 17.53 -26.85
CA ARG A 210 -12.01 17.78 -27.92
C ARG A 210 -11.94 16.82 -29.09
N ASP A 211 -10.75 16.28 -29.36
CA ASP A 211 -10.57 15.39 -30.50
C ASP A 211 -11.40 14.10 -30.34
N ALA A 212 -11.76 13.48 -31.47
CA ALA A 212 -12.39 12.17 -31.44
C ALA A 212 -11.46 11.13 -30.83
N GLN A 213 -10.15 11.25 -31.08
CA GLN A 213 -9.07 10.43 -30.51
C GLN A 213 -8.41 11.08 -29.27
N ARG A 214 -9.17 11.89 -28.52
CA ARG A 214 -8.65 12.58 -27.34
C ARG A 214 -8.13 11.61 -26.29
N GLN A 215 -7.14 12.10 -25.54
CA GLN A 215 -6.40 11.34 -24.54
C GLN A 215 -7.07 11.32 -23.17
N SER A 216 -8.04 12.20 -22.90
CA SER A 216 -8.75 12.27 -21.62
C SER A 216 -10.15 12.88 -21.79
N ASP A 217 -10.85 13.15 -20.68
CA ASP A 217 -12.19 13.72 -20.66
C ASP A 217 -12.23 14.99 -19.80
N SER A 218 -12.90 16.03 -20.31
CA SER A 218 -12.99 17.32 -19.64
C SER A 218 -14.08 17.39 -18.57
N THR A 219 -15.02 16.44 -18.57
CA THR A 219 -16.25 16.48 -17.77
C THR A 219 -16.17 15.61 -16.52
N GLN A 220 -15.28 14.61 -16.51
CA GLN A 220 -15.18 13.59 -15.46
C GLN A 220 -13.74 13.11 -15.26
N VAL A 221 -13.49 12.39 -14.18
CA VAL A 221 -12.22 11.71 -13.94
C VAL A 221 -12.15 10.47 -14.83
N ALA A 222 -11.50 10.59 -16.00
CA ALA A 222 -11.45 9.55 -17.04
C ALA A 222 -10.06 8.92 -17.27
N GLY A 223 -9.06 9.41 -16.54
CA GLY A 223 -7.66 9.01 -16.72
C GLY A 223 -7.08 9.43 -18.06
N TYR A 224 -6.05 8.69 -18.51
CA TYR A 224 -5.31 8.97 -19.74
C TYR A 224 -5.28 7.72 -20.62
N ALA A 225 -5.53 7.88 -21.93
CA ALA A 225 -5.72 6.76 -22.85
C ALA A 225 -4.48 5.85 -22.95
N GLU A 226 -3.26 6.40 -22.97
CA GLU A 226 -2.03 5.59 -23.06
C GLU A 226 -1.53 5.08 -21.68
N GLY A 227 -2.35 5.19 -20.64
CA GLY A 227 -2.01 4.75 -19.29
C GLY A 227 -1.19 5.74 -18.45
N PRO A 228 -0.89 5.39 -17.18
CA PRO A 228 -0.25 6.29 -16.22
C PRO A 228 1.14 6.77 -16.63
N TYR A 229 1.98 5.89 -17.19
CA TYR A 229 3.34 6.28 -17.57
C TYR A 229 3.37 7.27 -18.74
N TYR A 230 2.61 7.02 -19.81
CA TYR A 230 2.56 7.96 -20.94
C TYR A 230 1.85 9.27 -20.58
N CYS A 231 0.95 9.25 -19.59
CA CYS A 231 0.45 10.48 -18.96
C CYS A 231 1.59 11.26 -18.29
N LYS A 232 2.40 10.61 -17.43
CA LYS A 232 3.61 11.21 -16.86
C LYS A 232 4.51 11.77 -17.96
N TYR A 233 4.80 10.97 -18.97
CA TYR A 233 5.70 11.31 -20.08
C TYR A 233 5.26 12.58 -20.82
N ALA A 234 3.99 12.68 -21.20
CA ALA A 234 3.44 13.89 -21.81
C ALA A 234 3.56 15.10 -20.87
N LEU A 235 3.30 14.90 -19.58
CA LEU A 235 3.31 15.94 -18.56
C LEU A 235 4.71 16.44 -18.19
N LEU A 236 5.79 15.74 -18.54
CA LEU A 236 7.17 16.21 -18.34
C LEU A 236 7.45 17.52 -19.09
N ASN A 237 6.80 17.75 -20.23
CA ASN A 237 6.87 19.03 -20.96
C ASN A 237 5.73 19.98 -20.58
N CYS A 238 4.52 19.45 -20.37
CA CYS A 238 3.34 20.27 -20.09
C CYS A 238 3.40 20.94 -18.71
N LEU A 239 3.84 20.25 -17.65
CA LEU A 239 3.84 20.82 -16.30
C LEU A 239 4.76 22.04 -16.14
N PRO A 240 6.01 22.06 -16.67
CA PRO A 240 6.82 23.27 -16.71
C PRO A 240 6.13 24.42 -17.45
N PHE A 241 5.54 24.14 -18.61
CA PHE A 241 4.80 25.14 -19.38
C PHE A 241 3.59 25.68 -18.62
N PHE A 242 2.75 24.81 -18.05
CA PHE A 242 1.57 25.23 -17.30
C PHE A 242 1.96 26.09 -16.10
N ARG A 243 3.00 25.71 -15.36
CA ARG A 243 3.48 26.52 -14.24
C ARG A 243 4.02 27.87 -14.69
N ALA A 244 4.79 27.92 -15.78
CA ALA A 244 5.28 29.18 -16.34
C ALA A 244 4.11 30.08 -16.77
N LEU A 245 3.11 29.51 -17.44
CA LEU A 245 1.91 30.23 -17.86
C LEU A 245 1.06 30.71 -16.68
N GLY A 246 0.98 29.95 -15.59
CA GLY A 246 0.31 30.36 -14.35
C GLY A 246 0.99 31.54 -13.64
N ASN A 247 2.31 31.68 -13.80
CA ASN A 247 3.06 32.85 -13.32
C ASN A 247 2.95 34.04 -14.29
N PHE A 248 2.76 33.78 -15.58
CA PHE A 248 2.73 34.80 -16.63
C PHE A 248 1.35 35.43 -16.84
N LEU A 249 0.28 34.63 -16.76
CA LEU A 249 -1.10 35.07 -16.96
C LEU A 249 -1.98 34.66 -15.77
N PRO A 250 -3.00 35.48 -15.43
CA PRO A 250 -3.93 35.16 -14.35
C PRO A 250 -4.82 33.96 -14.70
N ASP A 251 -5.66 33.55 -13.75
CA ASP A 251 -6.79 32.66 -14.01
C ASP A 251 -7.84 33.37 -14.88
N ALA A 252 -7.66 33.28 -16.19
CA ALA A 252 -8.54 33.87 -17.17
C ALA A 252 -8.60 32.99 -18.43
N ARG A 253 -9.66 33.19 -19.21
CA ARG A 253 -9.74 32.65 -20.57
C ARG A 253 -9.11 33.63 -21.54
N GLN A 254 -8.33 33.10 -22.46
CA GLN A 254 -7.70 33.85 -23.54
C GLN A 254 -8.08 33.25 -24.89
N THR A 255 -8.02 34.08 -25.93
CA THR A 255 -8.33 33.67 -27.30
C THR A 255 -7.06 33.22 -28.01
N TYR A 256 -7.05 31.99 -28.50
CA TYR A 256 -5.95 31.40 -29.26
C TYR A 256 -6.44 30.96 -30.64
N THR A 257 -5.67 31.34 -31.66
CA THR A 257 -5.98 31.03 -33.05
C THR A 257 -4.91 30.11 -33.63
N PHE A 258 -5.34 29.03 -34.28
CA PHE A 258 -4.49 28.14 -35.05
C PHE A 258 -5.15 27.85 -36.40
N GLY A 259 -4.43 28.16 -37.49
CA GLY A 259 -5.01 28.18 -38.83
C GLY A 259 -6.22 29.13 -38.89
N THR A 260 -7.36 28.63 -39.33
CA THR A 260 -8.63 29.38 -39.37
C THR A 260 -9.48 29.20 -38.10
N SER A 261 -9.04 28.36 -37.15
CA SER A 261 -9.80 28.02 -35.96
C SER A 261 -9.40 28.89 -34.77
N THR A 262 -10.39 29.44 -34.07
CA THR A 262 -10.17 30.27 -32.88
C THR A 262 -10.91 29.68 -31.69
N ARG A 263 -10.24 29.60 -30.53
CA ARG A 263 -10.80 29.04 -29.30
C ARG A 263 -10.53 29.96 -28.11
N SER A 264 -11.54 30.13 -27.26
CA SER A 264 -11.35 30.62 -25.90
C SER A 264 -10.90 29.46 -25.01
N ILE A 265 -9.71 29.55 -24.42
CA ILE A 265 -9.10 28.49 -23.59
C ILE A 265 -8.70 29.11 -22.24
N GLN A 266 -9.07 28.45 -21.15
CA GLN A 266 -8.65 28.86 -19.79
C GLN A 266 -7.19 28.46 -19.56
N ASN A 267 -6.47 29.27 -18.79
CA ASN A 267 -5.10 28.95 -18.38
C ASN A 267 -5.01 27.55 -17.74
N PRO A 268 -4.29 26.59 -18.36
CA PRO A 268 -4.15 25.22 -17.88
C PRO A 268 -3.72 25.06 -16.42
N TYR A 269 -2.99 26.02 -15.86
CA TYR A 269 -2.56 25.98 -14.47
C TYR A 269 -3.73 26.05 -13.47
N PHE A 270 -4.79 26.77 -13.84
CA PHE A 270 -5.96 27.01 -12.99
C PHE A 270 -7.20 26.22 -13.45
N ASP A 271 -7.17 25.65 -14.65
CA ASP A 271 -8.32 24.98 -15.27
C ASP A 271 -8.65 23.63 -14.59
N PRO A 272 -9.88 23.46 -14.03
CA PRO A 272 -10.29 22.23 -13.35
C PRO A 272 -10.22 20.96 -14.19
N LYS A 273 -10.18 21.04 -15.53
CA LYS A 273 -9.96 19.87 -16.39
C LYS A 273 -8.66 19.15 -16.07
N TYR A 274 -7.59 19.89 -15.79
CA TYR A 274 -6.29 19.30 -15.46
C TYR A 274 -6.28 18.73 -14.04
N ALA A 275 -6.99 19.37 -13.11
CA ALA A 275 -7.17 18.82 -11.75
C ALA A 275 -7.79 17.41 -11.77
N ARG A 276 -8.78 17.16 -12.63
CA ARG A 276 -9.37 15.81 -12.80
C ARG A 276 -8.35 14.75 -13.24
N LEU A 277 -7.38 15.13 -14.07
CA LEU A 277 -6.29 14.23 -14.50
C LEU A 277 -5.34 13.92 -13.33
N TYR A 278 -5.02 14.92 -12.51
CA TYR A 278 -4.19 14.76 -11.32
C TYR A 278 -4.91 13.98 -10.21
N ASP A 279 -6.22 14.18 -10.06
CA ASP A 279 -7.09 13.41 -9.18
C ASP A 279 -7.06 11.92 -9.56
N TRP A 280 -7.13 11.60 -10.86
CA TRP A 280 -6.95 10.21 -11.33
C TRP A 280 -5.58 9.64 -10.93
N LEU A 281 -4.48 10.30 -11.33
CA LEU A 281 -3.11 9.82 -11.07
C LEU A 281 -2.86 9.53 -9.58
N THR A 282 -3.35 10.40 -8.71
CA THR A 282 -3.18 10.24 -7.25
C THR A 282 -4.15 9.25 -6.64
N ALA A 283 -5.35 9.07 -7.20
CA ALA A 283 -6.33 8.12 -6.73
C ALA A 283 -5.96 6.66 -7.04
N ILE A 284 -5.10 6.41 -8.03
CA ILE A 284 -4.64 5.07 -8.44
C ILE A 284 -3.24 4.72 -7.91
N MET A 285 -2.57 5.69 -7.28
CA MET A 285 -1.20 5.54 -6.80
C MET A 285 -1.10 4.39 -5.79
N LEU A 286 -0.01 3.61 -5.90
CA LEU A 286 0.36 2.57 -4.94
C LEU A 286 0.69 3.21 -3.58
N PRO A 287 0.60 2.46 -2.47
CA PRO A 287 0.89 2.98 -1.14
C PRO A 287 2.31 3.54 -0.93
N ASP A 288 3.29 3.10 -1.72
CA ASP A 288 4.67 3.61 -1.69
C ASP A 288 4.92 4.86 -2.56
N GLY A 289 3.90 5.38 -3.23
CA GLY A 289 3.98 6.57 -4.07
C GLY A 289 4.29 6.29 -5.55
N ARG A 290 4.45 5.03 -5.95
CA ARG A 290 4.57 4.65 -7.37
C ARG A 290 3.22 4.66 -8.09
N LEU A 291 3.27 4.80 -9.41
CA LEU A 291 2.13 4.55 -10.29
C LEU A 291 1.95 3.02 -10.45
N PRO A 292 0.71 2.53 -10.57
CA PRO A 292 0.47 1.13 -10.89
C PRO A 292 0.91 0.85 -12.34
N ALA A 293 1.44 -0.34 -12.58
CA ALA A 293 1.98 -0.77 -13.87
C ALA A 293 0.86 -1.19 -14.84
N LEU A 294 -0.10 -0.30 -15.08
CA LEU A 294 -1.23 -0.52 -16.00
C LEU A 294 -0.92 -0.02 -17.40
N GLU A 295 -1.42 -0.73 -18.41
CA GLU A 295 -1.09 -0.45 -19.82
C GLU A 295 0.43 -0.43 -20.03
N ASP A 296 0.96 0.31 -21.01
CA ASP A 296 2.41 0.49 -21.17
C ASP A 296 3.04 1.39 -20.06
N SER A 297 3.02 0.90 -18.81
CA SER A 297 3.61 1.56 -17.65
C SER A 297 4.63 0.68 -16.92
N TYR A 298 5.76 1.29 -16.58
CA TYR A 298 6.85 0.60 -15.88
C TYR A 298 6.53 0.33 -14.40
N VAL A 299 7.04 -0.80 -13.87
CA VAL A 299 6.76 -1.24 -12.47
C VAL A 299 7.35 -0.34 -11.37
N ASP A 300 8.42 0.41 -11.67
CA ASP A 300 9.15 1.19 -10.67
C ASP A 300 8.98 2.71 -10.82
N MET A 301 7.97 3.18 -11.55
CA MET A 301 7.80 4.62 -11.82
C MET A 301 6.93 5.32 -10.80
N ALA A 302 7.43 6.42 -10.25
CA ALA A 302 6.66 7.41 -9.48
C ALA A 302 6.48 8.71 -10.30
N MET A 303 5.72 9.67 -9.77
CA MET A 303 5.52 10.99 -10.41
C MET A 303 5.71 12.16 -9.42
N PRO A 304 6.94 12.39 -8.91
CA PRO A 304 7.25 13.55 -8.05
C PRO A 304 7.01 14.90 -8.75
N GLU A 305 6.97 14.93 -10.08
CA GLU A 305 6.75 16.13 -10.90
C GLU A 305 5.37 16.77 -10.67
N LEU A 306 4.41 16.06 -10.05
CA LEU A 306 3.14 16.65 -9.62
C LEU A 306 3.33 17.85 -8.66
N ALA A 307 4.51 18.02 -8.05
CA ALA A 307 4.87 19.24 -7.33
C ALA A 307 4.75 20.51 -8.20
N LEU A 308 4.96 20.41 -9.52
CA LEU A 308 4.85 21.56 -10.42
C LEU A 308 3.42 22.10 -10.53
N THR A 309 2.39 21.31 -10.18
CA THR A 309 0.99 21.75 -10.15
C THR A 309 0.73 22.89 -9.16
N GLY A 310 1.64 23.12 -8.21
CA GLY A 310 1.41 24.12 -7.15
C GLY A 310 0.54 23.61 -6.00
N GLN A 311 0.00 22.39 -6.08
CA GLN A 311 -1.02 21.89 -5.16
C GLN A 311 -0.48 20.76 -4.29
N ALA A 312 -0.26 21.02 -3.00
CA ALA A 312 0.29 20.06 -2.05
C ALA A 312 -0.50 18.73 -1.99
N ARG A 313 -1.81 18.76 -2.26
CA ARG A 313 -2.66 17.56 -2.30
C ARG A 313 -2.22 16.50 -3.31
N TYR A 314 -1.39 16.85 -4.29
CA TYR A 314 -0.88 15.91 -5.31
C TYR A 314 0.56 15.43 -5.06
N VAL A 315 1.24 15.96 -4.04
CA VAL A 315 2.63 15.64 -3.74
C VAL A 315 2.69 14.61 -2.63
N ARG A 316 3.05 13.37 -2.97
CA ARG A 316 3.10 12.23 -2.04
C ARG A 316 4.53 11.87 -1.67
N PRO A 317 4.79 11.44 -0.42
CA PRO A 317 6.09 10.87 -0.05
C PRO A 317 6.34 9.58 -0.83
N LEU A 318 7.61 9.30 -1.13
CA LEU A 318 8.02 8.08 -1.83
C LEU A 318 8.69 7.12 -0.84
N ALA A 319 8.18 5.90 -0.72
CA ALA A 319 8.69 4.86 0.18
C ALA A 319 9.39 3.74 -0.63
N LEU A 320 10.48 4.09 -1.31
CA LEU A 320 11.12 3.24 -2.32
C LEU A 320 12.18 2.28 -1.77
N SER A 321 12.38 2.21 -0.45
CA SER A 321 13.36 1.30 0.17
C SER A 321 13.10 -0.17 -0.15
N GLY A 322 11.85 -0.54 -0.44
CA GLY A 322 11.45 -1.87 -0.89
C GLY A 322 11.98 -2.27 -2.28
N LEU A 323 12.53 -1.33 -3.05
CA LEU A 323 13.07 -1.54 -4.40
C LEU A 323 14.60 -1.71 -4.39
N THR A 324 15.12 -2.39 -3.37
CA THR A 324 16.57 -2.65 -3.27
C THR A 324 17.05 -3.39 -4.53
N GLY A 325 18.05 -2.85 -5.22
CA GLY A 325 18.55 -3.37 -6.51
C GLY A 325 17.94 -2.74 -7.76
N SER A 326 16.82 -2.02 -7.66
CA SER A 326 16.26 -1.25 -8.78
C SER A 326 17.03 0.06 -8.99
N PRO A 327 17.31 0.47 -10.25
CA PRO A 327 17.90 1.78 -10.53
C PRO A 327 16.96 2.95 -10.18
N MET A 328 15.66 2.69 -10.01
CA MET A 328 14.61 3.70 -9.77
C MET A 328 14.23 3.84 -8.29
N ASN A 329 15.12 3.44 -7.36
CA ASN A 329 14.81 3.33 -5.93
C ASN A 329 14.98 4.62 -5.10
N SER A 330 15.17 5.77 -5.73
CA SER A 330 15.39 7.05 -5.03
C SER A 330 14.69 8.21 -5.71
N LEU A 331 14.38 9.27 -4.97
CA LEU A 331 13.82 10.51 -5.52
C LEU A 331 14.72 11.11 -6.61
N THR A 332 16.05 11.03 -6.45
CA THR A 332 17.01 11.47 -7.46
C THR A 332 16.86 10.66 -8.75
N ALA A 333 16.80 9.33 -8.67
CA ALA A 333 16.63 8.49 -9.84
C ALA A 333 15.29 8.76 -10.54
N GLN A 334 14.21 8.92 -9.79
CA GLN A 334 12.88 9.26 -10.32
C GLN A 334 12.85 10.59 -11.09
N LEU A 335 13.61 11.59 -10.62
CA LEU A 335 13.68 12.93 -11.22
C LEU A 335 14.78 13.11 -12.27
N ARG A 336 15.79 12.23 -12.33
CA ARG A 336 16.96 12.38 -13.22
C ARG A 336 17.05 11.27 -14.25
N ASP A 337 16.91 10.02 -13.80
CA ASP A 337 17.27 8.83 -14.56
C ASP A 337 16.07 8.17 -15.25
N ALA A 338 14.86 8.39 -14.74
CA ALA A 338 13.64 7.80 -15.30
C ALA A 338 13.37 8.22 -16.76
N THR A 339 13.68 9.46 -17.12
CA THR A 339 13.46 9.96 -18.49
C THR A 339 14.29 11.20 -18.82
N VAL A 340 14.13 12.27 -18.03
CA VAL A 340 14.73 13.59 -18.24
C VAL A 340 15.02 14.23 -16.89
N ASP A 341 15.98 15.14 -16.82
CA ASP A 341 16.28 15.85 -15.57
C ASP A 341 15.21 16.89 -15.23
N MET A 342 14.47 16.65 -14.15
CA MET A 342 13.42 17.49 -13.58
C MET A 342 13.79 18.08 -12.22
N ARG A 343 15.02 17.85 -11.71
CA ARG A 343 15.42 18.26 -10.34
C ARG A 343 15.30 19.76 -10.12
N ALA A 344 15.77 20.58 -11.07
CA ALA A 344 15.67 22.04 -10.98
C ALA A 344 14.20 22.50 -10.86
N ALA A 345 13.31 21.92 -11.67
CA ALA A 345 11.90 22.28 -11.68
C ALA A 345 11.16 21.80 -10.41
N TYR A 346 11.51 20.61 -9.91
CA TYR A 346 11.00 20.08 -8.64
C TYR A 346 11.43 20.96 -7.45
N LEU A 347 12.73 21.32 -7.36
CA LEU A 347 13.23 22.22 -6.32
C LEU A 347 12.59 23.60 -6.40
N ALA A 348 12.43 24.14 -7.61
CA ALA A 348 11.73 25.40 -7.85
C ALA A 348 10.24 25.35 -7.48
N ALA A 349 9.64 24.16 -7.44
CA ALA A 349 8.26 24.01 -7.01
C ALA A 349 8.05 24.36 -5.53
N ALA A 350 9.09 24.15 -4.71
CA ALA A 350 9.13 24.43 -3.27
C ALA A 350 7.93 23.87 -2.47
N LEU A 351 7.45 22.69 -2.86
CA LEU A 351 6.30 22.02 -2.25
C LEU A 351 6.74 20.71 -1.60
N PRO A 352 6.83 20.65 -0.26
CA PRO A 352 7.22 19.43 0.42
C PRO A 352 6.14 18.34 0.25
N PRO A 353 6.52 17.07 0.06
CA PRO A 353 5.58 15.96 0.06
C PRO A 353 4.84 15.83 1.40
N ALA A 354 3.55 15.53 1.34
CA ALA A 354 2.73 15.28 2.52
C ALA A 354 1.96 13.96 2.40
N PRO A 355 1.92 13.13 3.45
CA PRO A 355 1.01 12.00 3.50
C PRO A 355 -0.43 12.48 3.30
N ALA A 356 -1.25 11.72 2.59
CA ALA A 356 -2.69 11.95 2.56
C ALA A 356 -3.44 10.65 2.77
N SER A 357 -4.60 10.75 3.43
CA SER A 357 -5.55 9.65 3.53
C SER A 357 -6.31 9.51 2.22
N GLY A 358 -6.07 8.42 1.48
CA GLY A 358 -6.99 7.98 0.43
C GLY A 358 -8.21 7.29 1.04
N PRO A 359 -9.38 7.28 0.36
CA PRO A 359 -10.49 6.46 0.79
C PRO A 359 -10.12 4.97 0.71
N ALA A 360 -10.75 4.14 1.54
CA ALA A 360 -10.53 2.68 1.50
C ALA A 360 -11.09 2.04 0.22
N LEU A 361 -12.06 2.70 -0.43
CA LEU A 361 -12.55 2.36 -1.76
C LEU A 361 -12.54 3.59 -2.67
N THR A 362 -11.89 3.49 -3.82
CA THR A 362 -11.96 4.46 -4.90
C THR A 362 -12.68 3.84 -6.10
N VAL A 363 -13.72 4.49 -6.61
CA VAL A 363 -14.47 4.06 -7.81
C VAL A 363 -14.38 5.16 -8.86
N LEU A 364 -13.69 4.89 -9.97
CA LEU A 364 -13.52 5.83 -11.08
C LEU A 364 -14.14 5.24 -12.36
N PRO A 365 -15.45 5.41 -12.59
CA PRO A 365 -16.13 4.79 -13.72
C PRO A 365 -15.65 5.33 -15.07
N GLY A 366 -15.28 6.62 -15.14
CA GLY A 366 -14.79 7.25 -16.37
C GLY A 366 -13.44 6.70 -16.87
N SER A 367 -12.66 6.02 -16.02
CA SER A 367 -11.41 5.34 -16.37
C SER A 367 -11.49 3.82 -16.19
N GLY A 368 -12.57 3.31 -15.59
CA GLY A 368 -12.72 1.92 -15.18
C GLY A 368 -11.71 1.49 -14.11
N ASN A 369 -11.36 2.35 -13.15
CA ASN A 369 -10.43 1.99 -12.07
C ASN A 369 -11.20 1.76 -10.77
N LEU A 370 -11.00 0.59 -10.16
CA LEU A 370 -11.61 0.22 -8.88
C LEU A 370 -10.49 -0.18 -7.91
N VAL A 371 -10.29 0.63 -6.88
CA VAL A 371 -9.12 0.52 -5.99
C VAL A 371 -9.54 0.33 -4.54
N PHE A 372 -8.99 -0.70 -3.91
CA PHE A 372 -9.20 -1.04 -2.50
C PHE A 372 -7.96 -0.71 -1.69
N ARG A 373 -8.10 -0.16 -0.49
CA ARG A 373 -7.00 0.18 0.43
C ARG A 373 -7.34 -0.16 1.87
N SER A 374 -6.39 -0.74 2.62
CA SER A 374 -6.52 -0.92 4.07
C SER A 374 -6.17 0.35 4.87
N GLY A 375 -5.43 1.27 4.27
CA GLY A 375 -4.86 2.44 4.92
C GLY A 375 -4.10 3.33 3.94
N SER A 376 -3.33 4.28 4.49
CA SER A 376 -2.57 5.27 3.73
C SER A 376 -1.05 5.20 3.95
N ASP A 377 -0.58 4.28 4.78
CA ASP A 377 0.85 4.04 4.97
C ASP A 377 1.41 3.17 3.83
N SER A 378 2.73 3.17 3.68
CA SER A 378 3.41 2.43 2.60
C SER A 378 3.35 0.91 2.75
N ALA A 379 2.89 0.37 3.88
CA ALA A 379 2.68 -1.06 4.07
C ALA A 379 1.22 -1.48 3.86
N ALA A 380 0.31 -0.52 3.59
CA ALA A 380 -1.10 -0.79 3.39
C ALA A 380 -1.34 -1.81 2.27
N THR A 381 -2.36 -2.64 2.48
CA THR A 381 -2.86 -3.55 1.45
C THR A 381 -3.64 -2.75 0.43
N TYR A 382 -3.35 -2.99 -0.84
CA TYR A 382 -3.89 -2.32 -2.00
C TYR A 382 -4.23 -3.36 -3.07
N LEU A 383 -5.42 -3.30 -3.64
CA LEU A 383 -5.78 -4.06 -4.83
C LEU A 383 -6.37 -3.12 -5.88
N HIS A 384 -5.86 -3.17 -7.10
CA HIS A 384 -6.44 -2.47 -8.25
C HIS A 384 -7.13 -3.50 -9.13
N LEU A 385 -8.44 -3.41 -9.27
CA LEU A 385 -9.19 -4.13 -10.29
C LEU A 385 -9.39 -3.17 -11.49
N TYR A 386 -8.77 -3.49 -12.62
CA TYR A 386 -8.73 -2.61 -13.78
C TYR A 386 -9.77 -3.01 -14.82
N GLY A 387 -10.83 -2.22 -14.92
CA GLY A 387 -11.90 -2.40 -15.89
C GLY A 387 -11.65 -1.72 -17.23
N ARG A 388 -10.75 -0.74 -17.34
CA ARG A 388 -10.48 -0.05 -18.61
C ARG A 388 -11.77 0.47 -19.28
N GLY A 389 -12.42 1.41 -18.60
CA GLY A 389 -13.72 1.96 -18.97
C GLY A 389 -13.62 3.41 -19.43
N GLY A 390 -14.61 3.87 -20.19
CA GLY A 390 -14.77 5.27 -20.58
C GLY A 390 -14.15 5.66 -21.92
N LEU A 391 -14.43 6.89 -22.34
CA LEU A 391 -14.14 7.37 -23.70
C LEU A 391 -12.65 7.50 -23.98
N ALA A 392 -11.85 7.91 -23.00
CA ALA A 392 -10.39 7.97 -23.15
C ALA A 392 -9.81 6.57 -23.40
N GLN A 393 -10.28 5.58 -22.65
CA GLN A 393 -9.84 4.19 -22.79
C GLN A 393 -10.32 3.53 -24.09
N ALA A 394 -11.40 4.02 -24.70
CA ALA A 394 -11.85 3.54 -26.01
C ALA A 394 -10.83 3.80 -27.13
N ASN A 395 -10.04 4.87 -27.00
CA ASN A 395 -9.08 5.33 -28.02
C ASN A 395 -7.62 4.94 -27.69
N ALA A 396 -7.42 4.07 -26.72
CA ALA A 396 -6.11 3.68 -26.17
C ALA A 396 -5.32 2.67 -27.02
N GLY A 397 -5.69 2.41 -28.28
CA GLY A 397 -5.15 1.31 -29.07
C GLY A 397 -3.62 1.25 -29.12
N GLY A 398 -2.92 2.38 -29.25
CA GLY A 398 -1.45 2.36 -29.43
C GLY A 398 -0.63 1.82 -28.26
N HIS A 399 -1.10 2.01 -27.02
CA HIS A 399 -0.30 1.75 -25.81
C HIS A 399 -0.99 0.85 -24.80
N SER A 400 -2.06 0.19 -25.23
CA SER A 400 -2.87 -0.60 -24.32
C SER A 400 -2.55 -2.08 -24.35
N GLN A 401 -2.64 -2.72 -23.18
CA GLN A 401 -2.31 -4.12 -22.99
C GLN A 401 -3.55 -5.03 -23.06
N GLY A 402 -3.37 -6.34 -22.97
CA GLY A 402 -4.46 -7.32 -22.91
C GLY A 402 -5.10 -7.44 -21.52
N ASP A 403 -5.34 -6.33 -20.82
CA ASP A 403 -5.50 -6.26 -19.37
C ASP A 403 -6.92 -5.93 -18.88
N ALA A 404 -7.91 -5.89 -19.78
CA ALA A 404 -9.29 -5.62 -19.42
C ALA A 404 -9.84 -6.67 -18.43
N GLY A 405 -10.12 -6.24 -17.20
CA GLY A 405 -10.55 -7.10 -16.09
C GLY A 405 -9.43 -7.67 -15.23
N SER A 406 -8.16 -7.29 -15.47
CA SER A 406 -7.01 -7.71 -14.68
C SER A 406 -7.00 -7.10 -13.29
N PHE A 407 -6.15 -7.62 -12.41
CA PHE A 407 -5.85 -6.97 -11.14
C PHE A 407 -4.38 -7.04 -10.77
N LEU A 408 -3.97 -6.19 -9.85
CA LEU A 408 -2.70 -6.30 -9.13
C LEU A 408 -2.92 -6.12 -7.63
N LEU A 409 -2.01 -6.66 -6.82
CA LEU A 409 -2.07 -6.61 -5.36
C LEU A 409 -0.73 -6.17 -4.79
N TYR A 410 -0.76 -5.16 -3.94
CA TYR A 410 0.36 -4.67 -3.15
C TYR A 410 0.02 -4.80 -1.67
N ALA A 411 0.95 -5.27 -0.85
CA ALA A 411 0.81 -5.27 0.61
C ALA A 411 2.17 -5.38 1.28
N HIS A 412 2.28 -4.94 2.53
CA HIS A 412 3.51 -5.07 3.33
C HIS A 412 4.75 -4.48 2.65
N GLY A 413 4.59 -3.40 1.89
CA GLY A 413 5.70 -2.74 1.21
C GLY A 413 6.10 -3.37 -0.13
N GLN A 414 5.36 -4.38 -0.61
CA GLN A 414 5.72 -5.18 -1.79
C GLN A 414 4.55 -5.35 -2.76
N LEU A 415 4.85 -5.34 -4.07
CA LEU A 415 3.96 -5.92 -5.07
C LEU A 415 3.97 -7.44 -4.89
N LEU A 416 2.79 -8.06 -4.80
CA LEU A 416 2.60 -9.47 -4.50
C LEU A 416 1.83 -10.22 -5.59
N ALA A 417 0.81 -9.60 -6.19
CA ALA A 417 0.24 -10.03 -7.48
C ALA A 417 0.64 -9.00 -8.53
N LEU A 418 1.39 -9.45 -9.53
CA LEU A 418 2.07 -8.61 -10.51
C LEU A 418 1.17 -8.34 -11.72
N ASP A 419 1.19 -7.10 -12.18
CA ASP A 419 0.90 -6.77 -13.56
C ASP A 419 2.24 -6.77 -14.34
N PRO A 420 2.28 -7.15 -15.62
CA PRO A 420 3.51 -7.33 -16.39
C PRO A 420 4.46 -6.15 -16.49
N GLY A 421 3.97 -4.93 -16.30
CA GLY A 421 4.76 -3.72 -16.54
C GLY A 421 5.06 -3.50 -18.02
N TYR A 422 6.20 -2.86 -18.28
CA TYR A 422 6.53 -2.37 -19.61
C TYR A 422 8.04 -2.40 -19.87
N LEU A 423 8.45 -2.51 -21.13
CA LEU A 423 9.88 -2.57 -21.49
C LEU A 423 10.22 -1.40 -22.42
N SER A 424 9.74 -1.51 -23.65
CA SER A 424 9.78 -0.45 -24.64
C SER A 424 8.68 -0.71 -25.66
N TYR A 425 8.39 0.28 -26.48
CA TYR A 425 7.33 0.15 -27.46
C TYR A 425 7.60 -1.01 -28.44
N ALA A 426 8.87 -1.19 -28.83
CA ALA A 426 9.29 -2.30 -29.70
C ALA A 426 9.22 -3.68 -29.02
N ARG A 427 9.25 -3.72 -27.69
CA ARG A 427 9.28 -4.95 -26.86
C ARG A 427 7.99 -5.20 -26.09
N ARG A 428 6.98 -4.33 -26.24
CA ARG A 428 5.75 -4.38 -25.44
C ARG A 428 4.99 -5.70 -25.56
N ALA A 429 5.07 -6.34 -26.73
CA ALA A 429 4.42 -7.63 -26.97
C ALA A 429 5.04 -8.79 -26.17
N GLU A 430 6.24 -8.63 -25.59
CA GLU A 430 6.87 -9.63 -24.71
C GLU A 430 6.11 -9.77 -23.37
N VAL A 431 5.47 -8.71 -22.90
CA VAL A 431 4.82 -8.65 -21.57
C VAL A 431 3.36 -8.19 -21.62
N GLY A 432 2.88 -7.57 -22.70
CA GLY A 432 1.55 -6.96 -22.77
C GLY A 432 0.41 -7.88 -23.21
N GLN A 433 0.64 -9.18 -23.39
CA GLN A 433 -0.41 -10.13 -23.81
C GLN A 433 -1.31 -10.51 -22.63
N ALA A 434 -2.57 -10.87 -22.88
CA ALA A 434 -3.50 -11.31 -21.83
C ALA A 434 -2.95 -12.47 -20.98
N THR A 435 -2.09 -13.32 -21.53
CA THR A 435 -1.41 -14.42 -20.83
C THR A 435 -0.40 -13.95 -19.78
N ASN A 436 -0.06 -12.66 -19.76
CA ASN A 436 0.79 -12.05 -18.75
C ASN A 436 -0.01 -11.41 -17.60
N HIS A 437 -1.34 -11.32 -17.69
CA HIS A 437 -2.18 -10.53 -16.77
C HIS A 437 -2.95 -11.40 -15.76
N ASN A 438 -3.28 -10.88 -14.57
CA ASN A 438 -4.13 -11.62 -13.62
C ASN A 438 -5.61 -11.59 -14.02
N LEU A 439 -6.01 -12.39 -15.01
CA LEU A 439 -7.38 -12.46 -15.55
C LEU A 439 -7.82 -13.91 -15.80
N VAL A 440 -8.97 -14.11 -16.46
CA VAL A 440 -9.43 -15.43 -16.87
C VAL A 440 -9.28 -15.57 -18.38
N LEU A 441 -8.51 -16.55 -18.85
CA LEU A 441 -8.40 -16.86 -20.27
C LEU A 441 -9.56 -17.74 -20.72
N VAL A 442 -9.98 -17.56 -21.97
CA VAL A 442 -10.94 -18.39 -22.71
C VAL A 442 -10.18 -19.07 -23.83
N ASP A 443 -10.09 -20.40 -23.78
CA ASP A 443 -9.29 -21.23 -24.70
C ASP A 443 -7.84 -20.75 -24.85
N GLY A 444 -7.26 -20.26 -23.75
CA GLY A 444 -5.88 -19.76 -23.71
C GLY A 444 -5.70 -18.33 -24.24
N ALA A 445 -6.79 -17.63 -24.61
CA ALA A 445 -6.76 -16.26 -25.07
C ALA A 445 -7.56 -15.31 -24.14
N GLY A 446 -7.25 -14.02 -24.20
CA GLY A 446 -8.00 -12.97 -23.50
C GLY A 446 -8.21 -11.75 -24.39
N PRO A 447 -8.33 -10.55 -23.82
CA PRO A 447 -8.28 -9.30 -24.59
C PRO A 447 -7.00 -9.22 -25.43
N ALA A 448 -7.13 -8.76 -26.67
CA ALA A 448 -5.95 -8.52 -27.50
C ALA A 448 -5.16 -7.31 -26.96
N ILE A 449 -3.84 -7.34 -27.19
CA ILE A 449 -3.01 -6.14 -27.05
C ILE A 449 -3.48 -5.09 -28.08
N GLY A 450 -3.47 -3.81 -27.70
CA GLY A 450 -3.93 -2.74 -28.58
C GLY A 450 -3.01 -2.50 -29.79
N THR A 451 -3.63 -1.98 -30.86
CA THR A 451 -2.96 -1.55 -32.10
C THR A 451 -3.10 -0.04 -32.30
N PRO A 452 -2.05 0.70 -32.71
CA PRO A 452 -2.14 2.12 -33.01
C PRO A 452 -3.24 2.45 -34.02
N GLY A 453 -4.04 3.48 -33.72
CA GLY A 453 -5.14 3.92 -34.57
C GLY A 453 -6.41 3.06 -34.49
N ALA A 454 -6.38 1.92 -33.78
CA ALA A 454 -7.55 1.11 -33.53
C ALA A 454 -8.21 1.48 -32.18
N ALA A 455 -9.50 1.17 -32.06
CA ALA A 455 -10.18 1.18 -30.77
C ALA A 455 -9.68 0.05 -29.87
N SER A 456 -9.83 0.21 -28.56
CA SER A 456 -9.53 -0.84 -27.59
C SER A 456 -10.34 -2.12 -27.88
N PRO A 457 -9.71 -3.30 -27.92
CA PRO A 457 -10.34 -4.55 -28.37
C PRO A 457 -11.32 -5.14 -27.35
N ALA A 458 -11.18 -4.78 -26.07
CA ALA A 458 -12.14 -5.10 -25.02
C ALA A 458 -12.32 -3.88 -24.11
N GLN A 459 -13.56 -3.63 -23.70
CA GLN A 459 -13.90 -2.65 -22.68
C GLN A 459 -14.55 -3.36 -21.51
N SER A 460 -14.39 -2.80 -20.31
CA SER A 460 -15.12 -3.28 -19.15
C SER A 460 -15.86 -2.14 -18.46
N THR A 461 -16.93 -2.49 -17.77
CA THR A 461 -17.76 -1.56 -17.03
C THR A 461 -17.65 -1.87 -15.54
N LEU A 462 -17.51 -0.83 -14.71
CA LEU A 462 -17.60 -0.98 -13.26
C LEU A 462 -19.07 -1.20 -12.88
N GLY A 463 -19.34 -2.21 -12.06
CA GLY A 463 -20.67 -2.48 -11.51
C GLY A 463 -20.87 -1.83 -10.14
N TYR A 464 -21.71 -2.45 -9.32
CA TYR A 464 -22.01 -1.93 -7.98
C TYR A 464 -20.79 -2.06 -7.06
N ALA A 465 -20.56 -1.05 -6.23
CA ALA A 465 -19.50 -1.04 -5.24
C ALA A 465 -20.02 -0.45 -3.92
N LEU A 466 -19.52 -0.97 -2.80
CA LEU A 466 -19.90 -0.51 -1.47
C LEU A 466 -18.72 -0.63 -0.51
N GLN A 467 -18.78 0.13 0.57
CA GLN A 467 -17.85 0.03 1.67
C GLN A 467 -18.61 0.09 3.00
N THR A 468 -18.36 -0.88 3.86
CA THR A 468 -18.68 -0.87 5.29
C THR A 468 -17.37 -0.92 6.09
N PRO A 469 -17.38 -0.66 7.41
CA PRO A 469 -16.13 -0.60 8.18
C PRO A 469 -15.25 -1.86 8.18
N GLN A 470 -15.82 -3.04 7.93
CA GLN A 470 -15.09 -4.31 7.93
C GLN A 470 -15.15 -5.05 6.59
N LEU A 471 -15.79 -4.47 5.58
CA LEU A 471 -15.99 -5.15 4.30
C LEU A 471 -16.12 -4.13 3.17
N THR A 472 -15.34 -4.32 2.12
CA THR A 472 -15.40 -3.49 0.91
C THR A 472 -15.67 -4.37 -0.29
N TYR A 473 -16.57 -3.95 -1.18
CA TYR A 473 -16.94 -4.71 -2.37
C TYR A 473 -16.96 -3.85 -3.61
N GLY A 474 -16.62 -4.45 -4.75
CA GLY A 474 -16.90 -3.89 -6.06
C GLY A 474 -16.75 -4.94 -7.16
N GLU A 475 -17.23 -4.63 -8.36
CA GLU A 475 -17.26 -5.58 -9.47
C GLU A 475 -16.96 -4.93 -10.82
N VAL A 476 -16.47 -5.74 -11.75
CA VAL A 476 -16.16 -5.37 -13.13
C VAL A 476 -16.76 -6.41 -14.08
N GLN A 477 -17.32 -5.95 -15.18
CA GLN A 477 -17.87 -6.80 -16.25
C GLN A 477 -17.15 -6.54 -17.56
N THR A 478 -16.70 -7.59 -18.23
CA THR A 478 -16.01 -7.54 -19.52
C THR A 478 -16.48 -8.69 -20.42
N ALA A 479 -16.07 -8.66 -21.69
CA ALA A 479 -16.34 -9.73 -22.64
C ALA A 479 -15.22 -9.85 -23.68
N TYR A 480 -14.84 -11.08 -23.98
CA TYR A 480 -13.87 -11.42 -25.03
C TYR A 480 -14.00 -12.90 -25.38
N GLN A 481 -13.53 -13.26 -26.57
CA GLN A 481 -13.53 -14.66 -27.04
C GLN A 481 -14.93 -15.33 -26.96
N GLY A 482 -16.00 -14.57 -27.19
CA GLY A 482 -17.38 -15.07 -27.13
C GLY A 482 -17.92 -15.35 -25.71
N ALA A 483 -17.14 -15.07 -24.66
CA ALA A 483 -17.56 -15.21 -23.27
C ALA A 483 -17.80 -13.84 -22.61
N SER A 484 -18.77 -13.80 -21.71
CA SER A 484 -18.98 -12.71 -20.74
C SER A 484 -18.36 -13.09 -19.41
N LEU A 485 -17.65 -12.16 -18.80
CA LEU A 485 -16.93 -12.35 -17.54
C LEU A 485 -17.29 -11.25 -16.55
N GLY A 486 -17.75 -11.64 -15.37
CA GLY A 486 -17.98 -10.76 -14.23
C GLY A 486 -17.04 -11.09 -13.08
N ARG A 487 -16.18 -10.14 -12.69
CA ARG A 487 -15.27 -10.27 -11.55
C ARG A 487 -15.79 -9.48 -10.36
N LYS A 488 -15.99 -10.14 -9.24
CA LYS A 488 -16.45 -9.57 -7.97
C LYS A 488 -15.32 -9.66 -6.95
N ALA A 489 -14.95 -8.54 -6.35
CA ALA A 489 -13.91 -8.47 -5.33
C ALA A 489 -14.52 -8.07 -3.97
N LEU A 490 -14.23 -8.86 -2.94
CA LEU A 490 -14.65 -8.61 -1.56
C LEU A 490 -13.40 -8.52 -0.66
N PHE A 491 -13.12 -7.35 -0.12
CA PHE A 491 -12.02 -7.12 0.81
C PHE A 491 -12.50 -7.30 2.25
N VAL A 492 -12.07 -8.38 2.89
CA VAL A 492 -12.60 -8.82 4.18
C VAL A 492 -11.69 -8.32 5.30
N ARG A 493 -12.23 -7.48 6.18
CA ARG A 493 -11.61 -6.93 7.40
C ARG A 493 -10.22 -6.33 7.15
N ASN A 494 -10.05 -5.71 5.99
CA ASN A 494 -8.77 -5.18 5.52
C ASN A 494 -7.60 -6.20 5.49
N ALA A 495 -7.91 -7.50 5.48
CA ALA A 495 -6.93 -8.57 5.66
C ALA A 495 -6.67 -9.36 4.37
N TYR A 496 -7.73 -9.74 3.65
CA TYR A 496 -7.61 -10.57 2.45
C TYR A 496 -8.76 -10.34 1.48
N PHE A 497 -8.59 -10.77 0.23
CA PHE A 497 -9.60 -10.64 -0.80
C PHE A 497 -10.25 -11.99 -1.12
N LEU A 498 -11.56 -11.97 -1.33
CA LEU A 498 -12.26 -13.00 -2.09
C LEU A 498 -12.53 -12.46 -3.49
N LEU A 499 -12.09 -13.18 -4.52
CA LEU A 499 -12.39 -12.89 -5.92
C LEU A 499 -13.31 -13.97 -6.46
N ALA A 500 -14.51 -13.58 -6.90
CA ALA A 500 -15.45 -14.47 -7.56
C ALA A 500 -15.61 -14.08 -9.03
N ASP A 501 -15.26 -14.99 -9.92
CA ASP A 501 -15.37 -14.79 -11.36
C ASP A 501 -16.53 -15.62 -11.91
N ASP A 502 -17.56 -14.96 -12.44
CA ASP A 502 -18.64 -15.60 -13.18
C ASP A 502 -18.35 -15.52 -14.67
N VAL A 503 -18.31 -16.69 -15.33
CA VAL A 503 -17.95 -16.80 -16.74
C VAL A 503 -19.04 -17.55 -17.48
N ARG A 504 -19.50 -17.00 -18.61
CA ARG A 504 -20.62 -17.53 -19.40
C ARG A 504 -20.37 -17.37 -20.89
N ALA A 505 -20.65 -18.41 -21.66
CA ALA A 505 -20.62 -18.40 -23.12
C ALA A 505 -21.73 -19.29 -23.68
N ALA A 506 -22.06 -19.11 -24.96
CA ALA A 506 -23.05 -19.94 -25.64
C ALA A 506 -22.55 -21.38 -25.89
N ALA A 507 -21.25 -21.54 -26.17
CA ALA A 507 -20.60 -22.83 -26.38
C ALA A 507 -19.71 -23.20 -25.18
N PRO A 508 -19.42 -24.49 -24.97
CA PRO A 508 -18.44 -24.90 -23.98
C PRO A 508 -17.02 -24.46 -24.36
N HIS A 509 -16.30 -23.87 -23.39
CA HIS A 509 -14.90 -23.47 -23.53
C HIS A 509 -14.04 -24.09 -22.43
N THR A 510 -12.74 -23.93 -22.59
CA THR A 510 -11.76 -24.01 -21.50
C THR A 510 -11.57 -22.64 -20.88
N TYR A 511 -11.76 -22.53 -19.58
CA TYR A 511 -11.47 -21.31 -18.83
C TYR A 511 -10.25 -21.52 -17.92
N THR A 512 -9.30 -20.59 -17.96
CA THR A 512 -8.10 -20.64 -17.13
C THR A 512 -8.02 -19.40 -16.26
N TRP A 513 -8.23 -19.55 -14.95
CA TRP A 513 -7.94 -18.50 -13.99
C TRP A 513 -6.44 -18.48 -13.71
N GLN A 514 -5.79 -17.32 -13.79
CA GLN A 514 -4.34 -17.21 -13.60
C GLN A 514 -3.92 -16.15 -12.60
N LEU A 515 -2.84 -16.44 -11.87
CA LEU A 515 -2.20 -15.53 -10.94
C LEU A 515 -0.69 -15.51 -11.11
N HIS A 516 -0.19 -14.34 -11.45
CA HIS A 516 1.20 -13.96 -11.57
C HIS A 516 1.65 -13.39 -10.22
N GLY A 517 2.23 -14.23 -9.37
CA GLY A 517 2.71 -13.78 -8.07
C GLY A 517 4.16 -13.30 -8.11
N ALA A 518 4.53 -12.50 -7.11
CA ALA A 518 5.85 -11.90 -7.02
C ALA A 518 6.93 -12.92 -6.63
N GLY A 519 7.78 -13.29 -7.58
CA GLY A 519 8.98 -14.10 -7.34
C GLY A 519 9.55 -14.67 -8.63
N LEU A 520 10.86 -14.53 -8.82
CA LEU A 520 11.54 -15.12 -9.97
C LEU A 520 11.40 -16.64 -9.96
N ALA A 521 11.23 -17.22 -11.14
CA ALA A 521 11.19 -18.66 -11.32
C ALA A 521 12.51 -19.27 -10.81
N GLY A 522 12.44 -20.06 -9.73
CA GLY A 522 13.63 -20.62 -9.06
C GLY A 522 14.50 -19.60 -8.31
N GLY A 523 14.02 -18.39 -8.05
CA GLY A 523 14.77 -17.34 -7.37
C GLY A 523 14.88 -17.52 -5.85
N PRO A 524 15.88 -16.90 -5.18
CA PRO A 524 15.96 -16.81 -3.72
C PRO A 524 14.89 -15.89 -3.11
N ALA A 525 14.73 -15.89 -1.79
CA ALA A 525 13.75 -15.06 -1.07
C ALA A 525 13.84 -13.53 -1.35
N SER A 526 15.02 -13.03 -1.73
CA SER A 526 15.24 -11.62 -2.10
C SER A 526 14.62 -11.24 -3.44
N THR A 527 14.66 -12.13 -4.43
CA THR A 527 14.00 -11.97 -5.74
C THR A 527 12.60 -12.59 -5.77
N GLY A 528 12.28 -13.33 -4.71
CA GLY A 528 11.04 -14.00 -4.40
C GLY A 528 11.02 -15.47 -4.78
N THR A 529 10.25 -16.26 -4.02
CA THR A 529 10.11 -17.72 -4.15
C THR A 529 8.66 -18.10 -4.39
N PHE A 530 8.43 -19.24 -5.08
CA PHE A 530 7.12 -19.90 -5.17
C PHE A 530 7.16 -21.25 -4.46
N ALA A 531 6.18 -21.48 -3.59
CA ALA A 531 5.91 -22.79 -2.99
C ALA A 531 4.62 -23.36 -3.59
N ASP A 532 4.78 -24.49 -4.27
CA ASP A 532 3.69 -25.29 -4.83
C ASP A 532 2.96 -26.04 -3.70
N SER A 533 1.65 -25.86 -3.64
CA SER A 533 0.75 -26.77 -2.92
C SER A 533 -0.53 -27.02 -3.75
N LEU A 534 -0.34 -27.31 -5.03
CA LEU A 534 -1.41 -27.43 -6.02
C LEU A 534 -2.40 -28.55 -5.68
N ALA A 535 -1.95 -29.63 -5.05
CA ALA A 535 -2.83 -30.70 -4.54
C ALA A 535 -3.80 -30.22 -3.44
N GLN A 536 -3.48 -29.11 -2.77
CA GLN A 536 -4.36 -28.43 -1.81
C GLN A 536 -5.10 -27.24 -2.42
N HIS A 537 -4.92 -27.02 -3.74
CA HIS A 537 -5.45 -25.89 -4.50
C HIS A 537 -4.80 -24.55 -4.13
N GLU A 538 -3.55 -24.61 -3.62
CA GLU A 538 -2.82 -23.45 -3.11
C GLU A 538 -1.55 -23.15 -3.91
N GLY A 539 -1.23 -21.86 -4.02
CA GLY A 539 0.09 -21.36 -4.42
C GLY A 539 0.55 -20.27 -3.44
N THR A 540 1.82 -20.30 -3.02
CA THR A 540 2.37 -19.27 -2.11
C THR A 540 3.58 -18.59 -2.70
N TRP A 541 3.54 -17.26 -2.83
CA TRP A 541 4.70 -16.45 -3.19
C TRP A 541 5.24 -15.74 -1.96
N GLN A 542 6.55 -15.56 -1.89
CA GLN A 542 7.20 -14.78 -0.84
C GLN A 542 8.26 -13.88 -1.45
N LYS A 543 8.31 -12.61 -1.05
CA LYS A 543 9.33 -11.64 -1.48
C LYS A 543 9.60 -10.65 -0.35
N SER A 544 10.87 -10.48 0.03
CA SER A 544 11.32 -9.43 0.96
C SER A 544 10.50 -9.32 2.26
N GLY A 545 10.17 -10.45 2.89
CA GLY A 545 9.43 -10.47 4.16
C GLY A 545 7.90 -10.35 4.04
N ALA A 546 7.37 -10.32 2.82
CA ALA A 546 5.94 -10.38 2.52
C ALA A 546 5.60 -11.68 1.79
N SER A 547 4.39 -12.20 2.01
CA SER A 547 3.90 -13.44 1.40
C SER A 547 2.48 -13.26 0.88
N LEU A 548 2.15 -13.97 -0.19
CA LEU A 548 0.80 -14.07 -0.74
C LEU A 548 0.41 -15.54 -0.87
N LEU A 549 -0.60 -15.95 -0.12
CA LEU A 549 -1.28 -17.24 -0.34
C LEU A 549 -2.45 -17.01 -1.29
N ALA A 550 -2.52 -17.81 -2.36
CA ALA A 550 -3.71 -17.95 -3.18
C ALA A 550 -4.31 -19.34 -2.96
N HIS A 551 -5.60 -19.40 -2.64
CA HIS A 551 -6.40 -20.62 -2.61
C HIS A 551 -7.54 -20.48 -3.61
N VAL A 552 -7.63 -21.34 -4.62
CA VAL A 552 -8.56 -21.16 -5.73
C VAL A 552 -9.42 -22.40 -5.92
N THR A 553 -10.70 -22.23 -6.23
CA THR A 553 -11.59 -23.33 -6.58
C THR A 553 -12.58 -22.93 -7.67
N ALA A 554 -13.32 -23.89 -8.22
CA ALA A 554 -14.36 -23.64 -9.21
C ALA A 554 -15.55 -24.59 -9.07
N THR A 555 -16.66 -24.26 -9.73
CA THR A 555 -17.86 -25.11 -9.85
C THR A 555 -17.63 -26.33 -10.73
N GLY A 556 -18.38 -27.41 -10.50
CA GLY A 556 -18.57 -28.47 -11.50
C GLY A 556 -17.45 -29.51 -11.57
N GLY A 557 -16.82 -29.86 -10.45
CA GLY A 557 -15.74 -30.85 -10.38
C GLY A 557 -14.36 -30.22 -10.21
N ALA A 558 -13.34 -31.06 -10.00
CA ALA A 558 -11.98 -30.60 -9.67
C ALA A 558 -11.31 -29.92 -10.89
N PRO A 559 -11.00 -28.61 -10.81
CA PRO A 559 -10.14 -27.96 -11.80
C PRO A 559 -8.79 -28.65 -11.90
N THR A 560 -8.09 -28.44 -13.01
CA THR A 560 -6.68 -28.79 -13.11
C THR A 560 -5.84 -27.62 -12.58
N TYR A 561 -4.92 -27.91 -11.66
CA TYR A 561 -4.00 -26.92 -11.09
C TYR A 561 -2.60 -27.19 -11.63
N THR A 562 -1.99 -26.17 -12.23
CA THR A 562 -0.61 -26.24 -12.73
C THR A 562 0.13 -24.94 -12.44
N SER A 563 1.46 -24.98 -12.53
CA SER A 563 2.30 -23.78 -12.57
C SER A 563 2.92 -23.61 -13.95
N ALA A 564 3.08 -22.37 -14.39
CA ALA A 564 3.80 -22.00 -15.60
C ALA A 564 4.90 -20.97 -15.29
N THR A 565 5.79 -20.75 -16.26
CA THR A 565 6.75 -19.64 -16.23
C THR A 565 6.30 -18.62 -17.27
N ASN A 566 6.18 -17.36 -16.84
CA ASN A 566 5.86 -16.23 -17.72
C ASN A 566 6.90 -15.13 -17.54
N VAL A 567 6.89 -14.13 -18.43
CA VAL A 567 7.82 -13.01 -18.42
C VAL A 567 7.10 -11.76 -17.95
N HIS A 568 7.70 -11.02 -17.00
CA HIS A 568 7.28 -9.70 -16.53
C HIS A 568 8.48 -8.75 -16.46
N GLU A 569 8.21 -7.45 -16.44
CA GLU A 569 9.18 -6.47 -15.99
C GLU A 569 9.34 -6.55 -14.46
N THR A 570 10.56 -6.71 -13.96
CA THR A 570 10.83 -6.79 -12.52
C THR A 570 11.58 -5.58 -11.97
N THR A 571 12.33 -4.92 -12.85
CA THR A 571 12.94 -3.60 -12.65
C THR A 571 12.94 -2.87 -13.98
N TYR A 572 13.14 -1.55 -13.95
CA TYR A 572 13.08 -0.69 -15.14
C TYR A 572 13.65 -1.33 -16.42
N ASN A 573 12.77 -1.57 -17.40
CA ASN A 573 13.07 -2.10 -18.73
C ASN A 573 13.82 -3.45 -18.74
N THR A 574 13.66 -4.24 -17.68
CA THR A 574 14.32 -5.54 -17.52
C THR A 574 13.26 -6.64 -17.41
N ALA A 575 13.27 -7.55 -18.39
CA ALA A 575 12.34 -8.67 -18.47
C ALA A 575 12.93 -9.89 -17.75
N GLU A 576 12.17 -10.49 -16.83
CA GLU A 576 12.57 -11.68 -16.10
C GLU A 576 11.43 -12.69 -15.98
N ASN A 577 11.80 -13.95 -15.74
CA ASN A 577 10.87 -15.06 -15.63
C ASN A 577 10.32 -15.19 -14.21
N HIS A 578 9.01 -15.31 -14.06
CA HIS A 578 8.32 -15.54 -12.77
C HIS A 578 7.34 -16.71 -12.86
N THR A 579 6.96 -17.24 -11.69
CA THR A 579 6.01 -18.37 -11.61
C THR A 579 4.56 -17.90 -11.58
N THR A 580 3.73 -18.52 -12.41
CA THR A 580 2.29 -18.27 -12.52
C THR A 580 1.50 -19.50 -12.10
N LEU A 581 0.47 -19.33 -11.27
CA LEU A 581 -0.51 -20.37 -10.96
C LEU A 581 -1.62 -20.36 -12.02
N LEU A 582 -1.96 -21.53 -12.56
CA LEU A 582 -3.03 -21.74 -13.52
C LEU A 582 -4.08 -22.70 -12.96
N VAL A 583 -5.34 -22.30 -13.01
CA VAL A 583 -6.49 -23.10 -12.56
C VAL A 583 -7.47 -23.24 -13.71
N GLN A 584 -7.51 -24.42 -14.31
CA GLN A 584 -8.19 -24.67 -15.57
C GLN A 584 -9.47 -25.50 -15.37
N GLN A 585 -10.58 -24.98 -15.89
CA GLN A 585 -11.85 -25.67 -16.00
C GLN A 585 -12.19 -25.93 -17.47
N ARG A 586 -12.48 -27.18 -17.85
CA ARG A 586 -12.57 -27.60 -19.27
C ARG A 586 -14.00 -27.97 -19.68
N GLY A 587 -14.35 -27.65 -20.92
CA GLY A 587 -15.60 -28.10 -21.54
C GLY A 587 -16.85 -27.57 -20.83
N ARG A 588 -16.82 -26.30 -20.39
CA ARG A 588 -17.93 -25.67 -19.68
C ARG A 588 -18.47 -24.49 -20.47
N ALA A 589 -19.79 -24.39 -20.62
CA ALA A 589 -20.43 -23.16 -21.12
C ALA A 589 -20.47 -22.08 -20.02
N GLN A 590 -20.55 -22.52 -18.77
CA GLN A 590 -20.55 -21.64 -17.60
C GLN A 590 -19.73 -22.24 -16.46
N THR A 591 -18.99 -21.40 -15.75
CA THR A 591 -18.29 -21.76 -14.51
C THR A 591 -18.24 -20.56 -13.57
N GLN A 592 -18.06 -20.82 -12.27
CA GLN A 592 -17.62 -19.81 -11.31
C GLN A 592 -16.26 -20.22 -10.77
N PHE A 593 -15.33 -19.27 -10.69
CA PHE A 593 -14.13 -19.40 -9.87
C PHE A 593 -14.32 -18.63 -8.56
N LEU A 594 -13.76 -19.15 -7.48
CA LEU A 594 -13.67 -18.45 -6.20
C LEU A 594 -12.24 -18.57 -5.67
N ALA A 595 -11.57 -17.43 -5.49
CA ALA A 595 -10.21 -17.35 -5.00
C ALA A 595 -10.14 -16.56 -3.70
N ALA A 596 -9.38 -17.06 -2.73
CA ALA A 596 -8.94 -16.30 -1.56
C ALA A 596 -7.49 -15.87 -1.75
N LEU A 597 -7.24 -14.56 -1.77
CA LEU A 597 -5.91 -13.95 -1.86
C LEU A 597 -5.54 -13.31 -0.53
N TYR A 598 -4.63 -13.93 0.20
CA TYR A 598 -4.27 -13.54 1.56
C TYR A 598 -2.81 -13.06 1.61
N PRO A 599 -2.57 -11.73 1.67
CA PRO A 599 -1.26 -11.19 1.99
C PRO A 599 -0.95 -11.32 3.50
N TYR A 600 0.28 -11.70 3.85
CA TYR A 600 0.74 -11.77 5.23
C TYR A 600 2.25 -11.56 5.33
N ALA A 601 2.72 -11.05 6.48
CA ALA A 601 4.14 -10.92 6.74
C ALA A 601 4.80 -12.30 6.94
N THR A 602 6.04 -12.46 6.48
CA THR A 602 6.85 -13.65 6.74
C THR A 602 7.02 -13.84 8.25
N GLY A 603 6.76 -15.06 8.73
CA GLY A 603 6.76 -15.39 10.17
C GLY A 603 5.43 -15.15 10.89
N ALA A 604 4.46 -14.47 10.27
CA ALA A 604 3.08 -14.48 10.76
C ALA A 604 2.45 -15.88 10.60
N ARG A 605 1.43 -16.18 11.39
CA ARG A 605 0.69 -17.43 11.27
C ARG A 605 0.08 -17.54 9.86
N ARG A 606 0.47 -18.59 9.11
CA ARG A 606 -0.07 -18.86 7.78
C ARG A 606 -1.60 -19.00 7.82
N PRO A 607 -2.36 -18.29 6.98
CA PRO A 607 -3.80 -18.49 6.83
C PRO A 607 -4.08 -19.91 6.31
N ARG A 608 -5.27 -20.46 6.59
CA ARG A 608 -5.67 -21.77 6.06
C ARG A 608 -7.04 -21.68 5.42
N PHE A 609 -7.15 -22.19 4.21
CA PHE A 609 -8.40 -22.34 3.50
C PHE A 609 -8.65 -23.81 3.19
N ARG A 610 -9.92 -24.17 3.04
CA ARG A 610 -10.36 -25.50 2.60
C ARG A 610 -11.39 -25.34 1.51
N THR A 611 -11.25 -26.14 0.46
CA THR A 611 -12.24 -26.20 -0.61
C THR A 611 -13.44 -27.03 -0.17
N THR A 612 -14.63 -26.51 -0.40
CA THR A 612 -15.93 -27.11 -0.04
C THR A 612 -16.90 -27.11 -1.23
N SER A 613 -16.39 -26.84 -2.44
CA SER A 613 -17.12 -26.75 -3.69
C SER A 613 -18.00 -27.97 -3.98
N GLY A 614 -19.20 -27.71 -4.50
CA GLY A 614 -20.12 -28.72 -5.02
C GLY A 614 -20.23 -28.67 -6.55
N ALA A 615 -21.21 -29.40 -7.09
CA ALA A 615 -21.48 -29.37 -8.53
C ALA A 615 -21.92 -27.97 -9.02
N ALA A 616 -22.69 -27.25 -8.20
CA ALA A 616 -23.28 -25.95 -8.53
C ALA A 616 -22.60 -24.75 -7.84
N THR A 617 -21.64 -24.99 -6.94
CA THR A 617 -20.99 -23.93 -6.15
C THR A 617 -19.47 -24.06 -6.17
N ALA A 618 -18.78 -22.93 -6.38
CA ALA A 618 -17.37 -22.77 -6.05
C ALA A 618 -17.31 -22.27 -4.61
N ALA A 619 -16.84 -23.09 -3.66
CA ALA A 619 -16.94 -22.81 -2.24
C ALA A 619 -15.63 -23.07 -1.51
N LEU A 620 -15.32 -22.20 -0.57
CA LEU A 620 -14.18 -22.31 0.32
C LEU A 620 -14.51 -21.80 1.71
N ALA A 621 -13.71 -22.22 2.68
CA ALA A 621 -13.85 -21.74 4.04
C ALA A 621 -12.48 -21.61 4.72
N GLY A 622 -12.32 -20.49 5.43
CA GLY A 622 -11.09 -20.07 6.09
C GLY A 622 -11.12 -20.42 7.58
N THR A 623 -10.08 -21.09 8.07
CA THR A 623 -9.90 -21.40 9.50
C THR A 623 -8.47 -21.11 9.95
N GLY A 624 -8.27 -20.07 10.75
CA GLY A 624 -6.90 -19.73 11.16
C GLY A 624 -6.70 -18.48 11.99
N GLY A 625 -7.76 -17.68 12.19
CA GLY A 625 -7.72 -16.45 12.98
C GLY A 625 -8.84 -16.36 14.02
N ALA A 626 -9.22 -15.13 14.37
CA ALA A 626 -10.34 -14.84 15.29
C ALA A 626 -11.73 -15.16 14.69
N TYR A 627 -11.78 -15.61 13.43
CA TYR A 627 -13.01 -15.83 12.67
C TYR A 627 -12.99 -17.17 11.95
N ILE A 628 -14.20 -17.69 11.74
CA ILE A 628 -14.52 -18.79 10.85
C ILE A 628 -15.29 -18.19 9.69
N ASP A 629 -14.68 -18.21 8.51
CA ASP A 629 -15.21 -17.57 7.31
C ASP A 629 -15.65 -18.64 6.30
N VAL A 630 -16.83 -18.46 5.72
CA VAL A 630 -17.40 -19.34 4.69
C VAL A 630 -17.79 -18.48 3.50
N ALA A 631 -17.39 -18.88 2.29
CA ALA A 631 -17.73 -18.19 1.06
C ALA A 631 -18.07 -19.18 -0.04
N PHE A 632 -19.09 -18.84 -0.85
CA PHE A 632 -19.41 -19.61 -2.04
C PHE A 632 -19.99 -18.72 -3.15
N ALA A 633 -19.61 -19.02 -4.38
CA ALA A 633 -20.07 -18.38 -5.60
C ALA A 633 -20.86 -19.38 -6.46
N GLN A 634 -21.87 -18.87 -7.17
CA GLN A 634 -22.79 -19.69 -7.96
C GLN A 634 -23.42 -18.91 -9.13
N ALA A 635 -23.93 -19.66 -10.09
CA ALA A 635 -24.51 -19.18 -11.34
C ALA A 635 -25.88 -18.52 -11.21
N ASP A 636 -26.70 -19.06 -10.30
CA ASP A 636 -28.15 -18.98 -10.35
C ASP A 636 -28.76 -18.33 -9.09
N THR A 637 -30.08 -18.35 -9.06
CA THR A 637 -30.95 -17.86 -8.00
C THR A 637 -31.33 -18.94 -6.98
N LEU A 638 -30.73 -20.12 -7.07
CA LEU A 638 -31.10 -21.26 -6.23
C LEU A 638 -30.45 -21.14 -4.87
N LEU A 639 -31.19 -21.54 -3.84
CA LEU A 639 -30.68 -21.58 -2.47
C LEU A 639 -29.71 -22.77 -2.33
N GLN A 640 -28.41 -22.49 -2.35
CA GLN A 640 -27.36 -23.49 -2.17
C GLN A 640 -26.89 -23.52 -0.71
N ALA A 641 -26.27 -24.63 -0.31
CA ALA A 641 -25.74 -24.85 1.02
C ALA A 641 -24.23 -25.08 0.98
N ASP A 642 -23.47 -24.31 1.76
CA ASP A 642 -22.14 -24.71 2.17
C ASP A 642 -22.24 -25.52 3.47
N ALA A 643 -21.92 -26.81 3.37
CA ALA A 643 -21.88 -27.75 4.47
C ALA A 643 -20.43 -28.13 4.82
N SER A 644 -19.50 -27.17 4.74
CA SER A 644 -18.08 -27.37 5.01
C SER A 644 -17.76 -28.02 6.37
N GLY A 645 -18.72 -27.98 7.30
CA GLY A 645 -18.57 -28.46 8.67
C GLY A 645 -17.65 -27.57 9.51
N LEU A 646 -17.28 -26.39 9.00
CA LEU A 646 -16.41 -25.44 9.70
C LEU A 646 -17.18 -24.54 10.65
N LEU A 647 -18.47 -24.37 10.41
CA LEU A 647 -19.41 -23.82 11.38
C LEU A 647 -20.19 -24.96 12.04
N PRO A 648 -20.67 -24.75 13.28
CA PRO A 648 -21.60 -25.70 13.91
C PRO A 648 -22.89 -25.90 13.12
N GLN A 649 -23.21 -24.97 12.21
CA GLN A 649 -24.47 -24.86 11.48
C GLN A 649 -24.18 -24.61 10.00
N VAL A 650 -25.03 -25.15 9.12
CA VAL A 650 -24.90 -25.07 7.66
C VAL A 650 -25.27 -23.68 7.17
N VAL A 651 -24.47 -23.08 6.29
CA VAL A 651 -24.80 -21.77 5.69
C VAL A 651 -25.51 -21.99 4.36
N ARG A 652 -26.67 -21.36 4.16
CA ARG A 652 -27.41 -21.43 2.89
C ARG A 652 -27.72 -20.05 2.35
N ALA A 653 -27.48 -19.82 1.07
CA ALA A 653 -27.76 -18.54 0.43
C ALA A 653 -28.00 -18.67 -1.07
N ASP A 654 -28.58 -17.63 -1.67
CA ASP A 654 -29.01 -17.62 -3.08
C ASP A 654 -28.40 -16.47 -3.89
N GLY A 655 -27.40 -15.78 -3.36
CA GLY A 655 -26.64 -14.75 -4.06
C GLY A 655 -25.61 -15.33 -5.03
N GLN A 656 -25.11 -14.52 -5.95
CA GLN A 656 -24.05 -14.90 -6.90
C GLN A 656 -22.68 -15.05 -6.24
N LEU A 657 -22.45 -14.29 -5.17
CA LEU A 657 -21.34 -14.43 -4.24
C LEU A 657 -21.92 -14.28 -2.83
N ASN A 658 -21.67 -15.26 -1.98
CA ASN A 658 -22.15 -15.31 -0.61
C ASN A 658 -20.97 -15.40 0.34
N PHE A 659 -21.07 -14.71 1.47
CA PHE A 659 -20.07 -14.74 2.51
C PHE A 659 -20.75 -14.67 3.88
N TYR A 660 -20.30 -15.52 4.79
CA TYR A 660 -20.71 -15.53 6.17
C TYR A 660 -19.49 -15.71 7.06
N SER A 661 -19.48 -15.02 8.20
CA SER A 661 -18.42 -15.09 9.18
C SER A 661 -19.00 -15.19 10.57
N ALA A 662 -18.45 -16.11 11.36
CA ALA A 662 -18.61 -16.15 12.80
C ALA A 662 -17.28 -15.87 13.49
N ASP A 663 -17.31 -15.34 14.70
CA ASP A 663 -16.11 -15.30 15.54
C ASP A 663 -15.72 -16.71 16.01
N SER A 664 -14.58 -16.83 16.70
CA SER A 664 -14.08 -18.11 17.22
C SER A 664 -15.00 -18.78 18.24
N THR A 665 -16.01 -18.08 18.77
CA THR A 665 -17.04 -18.64 19.65
C THR A 665 -18.31 -19.08 18.91
N GLY A 666 -18.33 -18.92 17.58
CA GLY A 666 -19.47 -19.25 16.72
C GLY A 666 -20.53 -18.14 16.66
N GLN A 667 -20.28 -16.97 17.22
CA GLN A 667 -21.23 -15.85 17.18
C GLN A 667 -21.14 -15.09 15.85
N PHE A 668 -22.27 -14.57 15.38
CA PHE A 668 -22.34 -13.78 14.14
C PHE A 668 -21.36 -12.60 14.16
N ALA A 669 -20.52 -12.52 13.12
CA ALA A 669 -19.63 -11.40 12.89
C ALA A 669 -20.07 -10.55 11.69
N GLN A 670 -20.24 -11.18 10.52
CA GLN A 670 -20.59 -10.47 9.28
C GLN A 670 -21.18 -11.41 8.23
N LEU A 671 -22.01 -10.87 7.35
CA LEU A 671 -22.48 -11.53 6.14
C LEU A 671 -22.46 -10.57 4.95
N PHE A 672 -22.39 -11.16 3.76
CA PHE A 672 -22.52 -10.46 2.50
C PHE A 672 -23.19 -11.37 1.46
N MET A 673 -23.99 -10.78 0.59
CA MET A 673 -24.54 -11.44 -0.60
C MET A 673 -24.52 -10.47 -1.77
N ALA A 674 -24.00 -10.90 -2.92
CA ALA A 674 -24.17 -10.19 -4.18
C ALA A 674 -25.44 -10.68 -4.89
N GLN A 675 -26.36 -9.76 -5.20
CA GLN A 675 -27.62 -10.06 -5.92
C GLN A 675 -28.46 -11.20 -5.29
N GLY A 676 -28.47 -11.33 -3.96
CA GLY A 676 -29.19 -12.38 -3.22
C GLY A 676 -30.54 -11.91 -2.66
N THR A 677 -31.36 -12.86 -2.21
CA THR A 677 -32.60 -12.60 -1.47
C THR A 677 -32.61 -13.18 -0.06
N ALA A 678 -31.83 -14.21 0.25
CA ALA A 678 -31.83 -14.78 1.58
C ALA A 678 -30.52 -15.48 1.95
N LEU A 679 -30.14 -15.34 3.23
CA LEU A 679 -29.07 -16.13 3.84
C LEU A 679 -29.59 -16.75 5.14
N TYR A 680 -29.37 -18.05 5.27
CA TYR A 680 -29.76 -18.87 6.41
C TYR A 680 -28.54 -19.47 7.10
N LEU A 681 -28.68 -19.66 8.39
CA LEU A 681 -27.84 -20.53 9.21
C LEU A 681 -28.73 -21.66 9.73
N ASP A 682 -28.46 -22.89 9.28
CA ASP A 682 -29.39 -24.03 9.29
C ASP A 682 -30.77 -23.66 8.72
N THR A 683 -31.78 -23.55 9.59
CA THR A 683 -33.16 -23.18 9.28
C THR A 683 -33.47 -21.73 9.63
N THR A 684 -32.56 -21.05 10.33
CA THR A 684 -32.74 -19.67 10.79
C THR A 684 -32.37 -18.70 9.69
N ALA A 685 -33.34 -17.91 9.21
CA ALA A 685 -33.07 -16.85 8.26
C ALA A 685 -32.34 -15.69 8.95
N LEU A 686 -31.06 -15.48 8.63
CA LEU A 686 -30.29 -14.34 9.15
C LEU A 686 -30.69 -13.06 8.43
N VAL A 687 -30.96 -13.16 7.13
CA VAL A 687 -31.53 -12.07 6.34
C VAL A 687 -32.47 -12.61 5.26
N ARG A 688 -33.55 -11.86 5.02
CA ARG A 688 -34.39 -11.99 3.83
C ARG A 688 -34.65 -10.61 3.23
N ALA A 689 -34.57 -10.51 1.92
CA ALA A 689 -34.87 -9.33 1.14
C ALA A 689 -36.05 -9.60 0.21
N THR A 690 -36.93 -8.61 0.02
CA THR A 690 -38.08 -8.74 -0.89
C THR A 690 -37.70 -8.79 -2.37
N ARG A 691 -36.48 -8.37 -2.72
CA ARG A 691 -35.93 -8.33 -4.08
C ARG A 691 -34.43 -8.64 -4.03
N ARG A 692 -33.87 -9.10 -5.15
CA ARG A 692 -32.43 -9.32 -5.27
C ARG A 692 -31.69 -8.01 -5.04
N THR A 693 -30.72 -8.05 -4.14
CA THR A 693 -29.91 -6.90 -3.78
C THR A 693 -28.51 -7.36 -3.41
N THR A 694 -27.52 -6.53 -3.67
CA THR A 694 -26.22 -6.69 -3.03
C THR A 694 -26.30 -6.08 -1.63
N LEU A 695 -26.04 -6.91 -0.63
CA LEU A 695 -26.23 -6.61 0.79
C LEU A 695 -24.94 -6.90 1.55
N SER A 696 -24.58 -5.99 2.47
CA SER A 696 -23.65 -6.26 3.57
C SER A 696 -24.36 -6.04 4.90
N TRP A 697 -24.06 -6.89 5.89
CA TRP A 697 -24.49 -6.74 7.27
C TRP A 697 -23.40 -7.22 8.22
N GLN A 698 -22.96 -6.38 9.15
CA GLN A 698 -21.82 -6.67 10.01
C GLN A 698 -22.02 -6.15 11.43
N LYS A 699 -21.40 -6.82 12.39
CA LYS A 699 -21.32 -6.41 13.79
C LYS A 699 -20.01 -5.65 14.01
N SER A 700 -20.07 -4.33 14.13
CA SER A 700 -18.88 -3.49 14.33
C SER A 700 -18.50 -3.31 15.80
N SER A 701 -19.43 -3.53 16.72
CA SER A 701 -19.16 -3.63 18.16
C SER A 701 -20.18 -4.57 18.83
N PRO A 702 -20.02 -4.92 20.12
CA PRO A 702 -21.01 -5.73 20.83
C PRO A 702 -22.46 -5.22 20.72
N THR A 703 -22.64 -3.91 20.56
CA THR A 703 -23.95 -3.25 20.51
C THR A 703 -24.23 -2.55 19.18
N ARG A 704 -23.32 -2.58 18.20
CA ARG A 704 -23.47 -1.82 16.95
C ARG A 704 -23.34 -2.72 15.74
N PHE A 705 -24.28 -2.56 14.83
CA PHE A 705 -24.30 -3.22 13.54
C PHE A 705 -24.40 -2.19 12.42
N GLU A 706 -23.81 -2.51 11.28
CA GLU A 706 -23.79 -1.66 10.10
C GLU A 706 -24.08 -2.51 8.87
N GLY A 707 -24.79 -1.93 7.91
CA GLY A 707 -25.14 -2.61 6.68
C GLY A 707 -25.28 -1.67 5.49
N SER A 708 -25.42 -2.26 4.32
CA SER A 708 -25.64 -1.55 3.07
C SER A 708 -26.53 -2.39 2.14
N VAL A 709 -27.37 -1.72 1.37
CA VAL A 709 -28.19 -2.32 0.30
C VAL A 709 -27.95 -1.59 -1.02
N SER A 710 -28.00 -2.33 -2.13
CA SER A 710 -27.74 -1.82 -3.48
C SER A 710 -28.92 -1.13 -4.16
N GLY A 711 -30.09 -1.08 -3.51
CA GLY A 711 -31.29 -0.51 -4.12
C GLY A 711 -32.52 -0.63 -3.23
N ALA A 712 -33.67 -0.22 -3.78
CA ALA A 712 -34.96 -0.30 -3.09
C ALA A 712 -35.33 -1.75 -2.74
N THR A 713 -35.53 -2.03 -1.46
CA THR A 713 -35.87 -3.36 -0.94
C THR A 713 -36.42 -3.26 0.48
N SER A 714 -37.06 -4.32 0.97
CA SER A 714 -37.33 -4.49 2.40
C SER A 714 -36.54 -5.67 2.94
N LEU A 715 -35.91 -5.50 4.09
CA LEU A 715 -35.13 -6.52 4.78
C LEU A 715 -35.86 -7.03 6.01
N VAL A 716 -35.71 -8.32 6.28
CA VAL A 716 -35.98 -8.94 7.57
C VAL A 716 -34.65 -9.49 8.08
N LEU A 717 -34.13 -8.92 9.16
CA LEU A 717 -32.85 -9.29 9.77
C LEU A 717 -33.09 -10.04 11.09
N ALA A 718 -32.38 -11.14 11.34
CA ALA A 718 -32.35 -11.77 12.65
C ALA A 718 -31.64 -10.84 13.65
N LEU A 719 -32.31 -10.50 14.75
CA LEU A 719 -31.77 -9.61 15.78
C LEU A 719 -32.33 -10.00 17.15
N ALA A 720 -31.47 -10.56 18.01
CA ALA A 720 -31.85 -11.17 19.28
C ALA A 720 -32.51 -10.21 20.28
N SER A 721 -32.29 -8.91 20.14
CA SER A 721 -32.81 -7.89 21.07
C SER A 721 -33.31 -6.68 20.31
N ALA A 722 -34.26 -5.96 20.93
CA ALA A 722 -34.80 -4.74 20.35
C ALA A 722 -33.68 -3.70 20.16
N PRO A 723 -33.61 -3.03 18.99
CA PRO A 723 -32.66 -1.96 18.78
C PRO A 723 -33.06 -0.72 19.60
N ALA A 724 -32.07 -0.05 20.18
CA ALA A 724 -32.25 1.28 20.75
C ALA A 724 -32.44 2.34 19.65
N SER A 725 -31.76 2.19 18.51
CA SER A 725 -31.99 3.02 17.33
C SER A 725 -31.65 2.30 16.04
N VAL A 726 -32.29 2.75 14.96
CA VAL A 726 -32.00 2.35 13.59
C VAL A 726 -31.94 3.61 12.75
N ALA A 727 -30.86 3.80 11.99
CA ALA A 727 -30.66 5.02 11.22
C ALA A 727 -30.00 4.71 9.87
N GLY A 728 -30.30 5.51 8.86
CA GLY A 728 -29.69 5.46 7.54
C GLY A 728 -30.40 6.43 6.59
N PRO A 729 -29.70 7.14 5.70
CA PRO A 729 -30.30 8.21 4.88
C PRO A 729 -31.36 7.70 3.90
N GLY A 730 -31.34 6.42 3.51
CA GLY A 730 -32.36 5.81 2.65
C GLY A 730 -33.42 4.97 3.38
N LEU A 731 -33.45 4.99 4.71
CA LEU A 731 -34.40 4.22 5.52
C LEU A 731 -35.79 4.85 5.49
N ALA A 732 -36.78 4.12 4.99
CA ALA A 732 -38.17 4.55 4.92
C ALA A 732 -38.97 4.15 6.17
N SER A 733 -38.74 2.95 6.70
CA SER A 733 -39.39 2.48 7.93
C SER A 733 -38.57 1.39 8.63
N SER A 734 -38.73 1.30 9.96
CA SER A 734 -38.13 0.25 10.78
C SER A 734 -39.14 -0.25 11.82
N ARG A 735 -39.25 -1.56 11.98
CA ARG A 735 -40.10 -2.21 13.00
C ARG A 735 -39.41 -3.43 13.58
N TYR A 736 -39.35 -3.55 14.90
CA TYR A 736 -38.88 -4.76 15.58
C TYR A 736 -40.05 -5.68 15.94
N ASP A 737 -39.98 -6.95 15.56
CA ASP A 737 -40.87 -8.02 16.00
C ASP A 737 -40.19 -8.81 17.12
N ALA A 738 -40.55 -8.51 18.37
CA ALA A 738 -39.96 -9.15 19.54
C ALA A 738 -40.29 -10.65 19.64
N ALA A 739 -41.47 -11.07 19.16
CA ALA A 739 -41.88 -12.48 19.21
C ALA A 739 -41.05 -13.34 18.26
N ARG A 740 -40.60 -12.77 17.14
CA ARG A 740 -39.76 -13.45 16.15
C ARG A 740 -38.28 -13.09 16.22
N GLN A 741 -37.90 -12.17 17.11
CA GLN A 741 -36.56 -11.59 17.20
C GLN A 741 -36.06 -11.10 15.84
N GLN A 742 -36.90 -10.32 15.15
CA GLN A 742 -36.66 -9.87 13.77
C GLN A 742 -36.77 -8.36 13.65
N LEU A 743 -35.81 -7.76 12.95
CA LEU A 743 -35.86 -6.35 12.56
C LEU A 743 -36.30 -6.23 11.09
N HIS A 744 -37.42 -5.56 10.86
CA HIS A 744 -37.95 -5.26 9.54
C HIS A 744 -37.55 -3.85 9.14
N LEU A 745 -36.91 -3.72 7.98
CA LEU A 745 -36.46 -2.45 7.41
C LEU A 745 -37.00 -2.27 6.00
N SER A 746 -37.34 -1.05 5.60
CA SER A 746 -37.71 -0.73 4.22
C SER A 746 -36.84 0.41 3.70
N PHE A 747 -36.37 0.28 2.47
CA PHE A 747 -35.47 1.24 1.81
C PHE A 747 -36.01 1.61 0.43
N GLY A 748 -35.93 2.91 0.10
CA GLY A 748 -36.34 3.44 -1.21
C GLY A 748 -35.23 3.50 -2.26
N GLN A 749 -33.97 3.31 -1.86
CA GLN A 749 -32.79 3.51 -2.71
C GLN A 749 -31.57 2.77 -2.13
N ALA A 750 -30.47 2.72 -2.90
CA ALA A 750 -29.20 2.22 -2.40
C ALA A 750 -28.73 3.07 -1.20
N THR A 751 -28.38 2.44 -0.09
CA THR A 751 -28.04 3.17 1.13
C THR A 751 -27.27 2.31 2.14
N ALA A 752 -26.46 2.98 2.96
CA ALA A 752 -25.92 2.41 4.19
C ALA A 752 -26.89 2.65 5.36
N PHE A 753 -26.87 1.78 6.36
CA PHE A 753 -27.65 1.91 7.58
C PHE A 753 -26.89 1.35 8.78
N ALA A 754 -27.29 1.77 9.97
CA ALA A 754 -26.74 1.32 11.24
C ALA A 754 -27.87 0.97 12.21
N VAL A 755 -27.61 -0.03 13.04
CA VAL A 755 -28.49 -0.46 14.13
C VAL A 755 -27.68 -0.44 15.41
N GLN A 756 -28.18 0.27 16.40
CA GLN A 756 -27.62 0.33 17.74
C GLN A 756 -28.53 -0.44 18.69
N LEU A 757 -27.98 -1.43 19.39
CA LEU A 757 -28.63 -2.11 20.49
C LEU A 757 -28.55 -1.25 21.76
N ALA A 758 -29.53 -1.41 22.65
CA ALA A 758 -29.42 -0.88 23.99
C ALA A 758 -28.21 -1.50 24.68
N ALA A 759 -27.39 -0.69 25.35
CA ALA A 759 -26.31 -1.22 26.17
C ALA A 759 -26.94 -2.16 27.22
N PRO A 760 -26.39 -3.38 27.42
CA PRO A 760 -26.76 -4.15 28.60
C PRO A 760 -26.51 -3.27 29.83
N ALA A 761 -27.35 -3.40 30.87
CA ALA A 761 -27.06 -2.79 32.16
C ALA A 761 -25.59 -3.12 32.53
N PRO A 762 -24.80 -2.14 33.01
CA PRO A 762 -23.36 -2.31 33.14
C PRO A 762 -23.03 -3.57 33.96
N LEU A 763 -22.16 -4.41 33.38
CA LEU A 763 -21.66 -5.65 33.97
C LEU A 763 -20.80 -5.36 35.24
N PRO A 764 -20.71 -6.33 36.17
CA PRO A 764 -20.11 -6.17 37.50
C PRO A 764 -18.62 -5.80 37.49
N VAL A 765 -18.13 -5.33 38.65
CA VAL A 765 -16.79 -4.73 38.92
C VAL A 765 -15.67 -5.24 38.01
N VAL A 766 -14.94 -4.32 37.40
CA VAL A 766 -13.74 -4.65 36.59
C VAL A 766 -12.49 -4.58 37.48
N LEU A 767 -11.93 -5.73 37.81
CA LEU A 767 -10.64 -5.86 38.50
C LEU A 767 -9.49 -5.51 37.54
N THR A 768 -8.70 -4.50 37.85
CA THR A 768 -7.57 -4.07 36.99
C THR A 768 -6.25 -4.71 37.41
N ALA A 769 -6.10 -5.07 38.69
CA ALA A 769 -4.91 -5.73 39.20
C ALA A 769 -5.23 -6.54 40.46
N PHE A 770 -4.57 -7.70 40.62
CA PHE A 770 -4.53 -8.44 41.88
C PHE A 770 -3.15 -9.06 42.06
N THR A 771 -2.53 -8.80 43.21
CA THR A 771 -1.17 -9.26 43.53
C THR A 771 -1.12 -9.77 44.96
N ALA A 772 -0.23 -10.73 45.21
CA ALA A 772 0.08 -11.25 46.53
C ALA A 772 1.60 -11.43 46.65
N ARG A 773 2.21 -10.95 47.73
CA ARG A 773 3.67 -11.02 47.96
C ARG A 773 3.99 -11.37 49.41
N ARG A 774 4.90 -12.32 49.61
CA ARG A 774 5.42 -12.67 50.94
C ARG A 774 6.35 -11.55 51.45
N ARG A 775 6.16 -11.13 52.70
CA ARG A 775 6.98 -10.12 53.38
C ARG A 775 8.07 -10.77 54.24
N ALA A 776 9.08 -9.98 54.63
CA ALA A 776 10.02 -10.36 55.67
C ALA A 776 9.24 -10.69 56.96
N GLY A 777 9.42 -11.90 57.50
CA GLY A 777 8.61 -12.43 58.60
C GLY A 777 7.53 -13.45 58.19
N GLY A 778 7.39 -13.77 56.90
CA GLY A 778 6.60 -14.92 56.41
C GLY A 778 5.14 -14.62 56.07
N ALA A 779 4.56 -13.52 56.56
CA ALA A 779 3.22 -13.06 56.21
C ALA A 779 3.08 -12.73 54.71
N VAL A 780 1.88 -12.87 54.16
CA VAL A 780 1.60 -12.53 52.75
C VAL A 780 0.71 -11.30 52.67
N ALA A 781 1.16 -10.28 51.95
CA ALA A 781 0.39 -9.08 51.66
C ALA A 781 -0.27 -9.18 50.30
N LEU A 782 -1.59 -9.02 50.26
CA LEU A 782 -2.40 -8.97 49.07
C LEU A 782 -2.84 -7.54 48.79
N ALA A 783 -2.85 -7.16 47.51
CA ALA A 783 -3.32 -5.86 47.05
C ALA A 783 -4.06 -6.00 45.72
N TRP A 784 -5.19 -5.30 45.58
CA TRP A 784 -5.94 -5.24 44.33
C TRP A 784 -6.53 -3.87 44.06
N GLN A 785 -6.84 -3.65 42.78
CA GLN A 785 -7.47 -2.45 42.28
C GLN A 785 -8.67 -2.79 41.40
N THR A 786 -9.71 -1.99 41.53
CA THR A 786 -10.90 -2.01 40.68
C THR A 786 -10.89 -0.76 39.81
N ALA A 787 -11.42 -0.83 38.59
CA ALA A 787 -11.65 0.35 37.74
C ALA A 787 -12.98 1.04 38.08
N SER A 788 -13.99 0.25 38.47
CA SER A 788 -15.32 0.71 38.84
C SER A 788 -16.01 -0.32 39.73
N GLU A 789 -16.82 0.15 40.67
CA GLU A 789 -17.56 -0.66 41.63
C GLU A 789 -19.04 -0.28 41.66
N GLN A 790 -19.81 -0.88 40.76
CA GLN A 790 -21.24 -0.72 40.73
C GLN A 790 -21.91 -1.99 41.26
N ALA A 791 -22.79 -1.84 42.25
CA ALA A 791 -23.52 -2.93 42.89
C ALA A 791 -22.64 -4.05 43.51
N SER A 792 -21.40 -3.74 43.93
CA SER A 792 -20.53 -4.70 44.61
C SER A 792 -20.77 -4.72 46.12
N ARG A 793 -20.87 -5.92 46.70
CA ARG A 793 -20.92 -6.11 48.16
C ARG A 793 -19.50 -6.13 48.74
N GLY A 794 -18.51 -6.64 48.00
CA GLY A 794 -17.10 -6.70 48.41
C GLY A 794 -16.40 -7.98 47.97
N PHE A 795 -15.26 -8.27 48.59
CA PHE A 795 -14.33 -9.32 48.17
C PHE A 795 -14.04 -10.28 49.33
N ALA A 796 -14.37 -11.56 49.17
CA ALA A 796 -13.86 -12.63 50.01
C ALA A 796 -12.45 -13.01 49.54
N VAL A 797 -11.46 -12.82 50.41
CA VAL A 797 -10.06 -13.20 50.15
C VAL A 797 -9.91 -14.68 50.47
N GLN A 798 -9.48 -15.46 49.49
CA GLN A 798 -9.40 -16.91 49.60
C GLN A 798 -7.98 -17.43 49.40
N ARG A 799 -7.64 -18.49 50.14
CA ARG A 799 -6.33 -19.15 50.12
C ARG A 799 -6.47 -20.65 49.86
N GLN A 800 -5.50 -21.21 49.16
CA GLN A 800 -5.38 -22.65 48.94
C GLN A 800 -3.92 -23.07 49.18
N ARG A 801 -3.72 -24.17 49.93
CA ARG A 801 -2.38 -24.62 50.38
C ARG A 801 -1.72 -25.62 49.45
N GLN A 802 -2.48 -26.28 48.57
CA GLN A 802 -2.00 -27.26 47.61
C GLN A 802 -2.83 -27.15 46.31
N PRO A 803 -2.23 -27.30 45.12
CA PRO A 803 -2.98 -27.30 43.87
C PRO A 803 -4.11 -28.33 43.90
N GLY A 804 -5.32 -27.93 43.52
CA GLY A 804 -6.51 -28.80 43.48
C GLY A 804 -7.30 -28.95 44.79
N ALA A 805 -6.80 -28.48 45.94
CA ALA A 805 -7.54 -28.48 47.21
C ALA A 805 -8.66 -27.42 47.26
N ALA A 806 -9.59 -27.49 48.21
CA ALA A 806 -10.58 -26.44 48.40
C ALA A 806 -9.94 -25.11 48.87
N PHE A 807 -10.50 -23.98 48.44
CA PHE A 807 -10.12 -22.65 48.92
C PHE A 807 -10.76 -22.36 50.28
N GLU A 808 -9.95 -21.99 51.27
CA GLU A 808 -10.43 -21.47 52.55
C GLU A 808 -10.59 -19.94 52.47
N THR A 809 -11.67 -19.40 53.02
CA THR A 809 -11.89 -17.94 53.07
C THR A 809 -11.17 -17.36 54.29
N LEU A 810 -10.27 -16.42 54.06
CA LEU A 810 -9.46 -15.77 55.11
C LEU A 810 -10.15 -14.56 55.72
N GLY A 811 -10.98 -13.86 54.94
CA GLY A 811 -11.67 -12.66 55.38
C GLY A 811 -12.47 -12.03 54.25
N PHE A 812 -13.32 -11.06 54.60
CA PHE A 812 -14.13 -10.30 53.67
C PHE A 812 -13.77 -8.82 53.75
N VAL A 813 -13.51 -8.20 52.61
CA VAL A 813 -13.23 -6.76 52.51
C VAL A 813 -14.42 -6.11 51.79
N PRO A 814 -15.22 -5.27 52.47
CA PRO A 814 -16.38 -4.62 51.85
C PRO A 814 -15.93 -3.68 50.72
N SER A 815 -16.74 -3.60 49.67
CA SER A 815 -16.51 -2.65 48.58
C SER A 815 -16.66 -1.21 49.07
N GLN A 816 -15.94 -0.28 48.43
CA GLN A 816 -16.04 1.16 48.65
C GLN A 816 -17.19 1.80 47.84
N GLY A 817 -17.89 1.03 47.00
CA GLY A 817 -19.11 1.44 46.30
C GLY A 817 -18.93 2.57 45.30
N ARG A 818 -17.78 2.62 44.60
CA ARG A 818 -17.42 3.70 43.67
C ARG A 818 -17.68 3.32 42.20
N PRO A 819 -18.84 3.63 41.60
CA PRO A 819 -19.24 3.12 40.28
C PRO A 819 -18.42 3.64 39.09
N GLN A 820 -17.60 4.70 39.27
CA GLN A 820 -16.81 5.31 38.19
C GLN A 820 -15.43 5.82 38.64
N GLN A 821 -14.90 5.33 39.75
CA GLN A 821 -13.58 5.70 40.22
C GLN A 821 -12.79 4.46 40.63
N PRO A 822 -11.49 4.40 40.33
CA PRO A 822 -10.66 3.31 40.81
C PRO A 822 -10.65 3.27 42.35
N ALA A 823 -10.75 2.07 42.91
CA ALA A 823 -10.55 1.84 44.34
C ALA A 823 -9.40 0.85 44.55
N SER A 824 -8.65 1.06 45.63
CA SER A 824 -7.51 0.22 46.00
C SER A 824 -7.78 -0.44 47.35
N TYR A 825 -7.37 -1.69 47.45
CA TYR A 825 -7.58 -2.53 48.63
C TYR A 825 -6.31 -3.27 48.99
N ALA A 826 -6.22 -3.63 50.28
CA ALA A 826 -5.16 -4.48 50.79
C ALA A 826 -5.74 -5.45 51.82
N PHE A 827 -5.14 -6.64 51.89
CA PHE A 827 -5.41 -7.64 52.92
C PHE A 827 -4.09 -8.31 53.31
N GLN A 828 -3.91 -8.65 54.59
CA GLN A 828 -2.70 -9.28 55.07
C GLN A 828 -3.01 -10.63 55.72
N ASP A 829 -2.42 -11.70 55.17
CA ASP A 829 -2.46 -13.03 55.75
C ASP A 829 -1.24 -13.25 56.64
N ASN A 830 -1.43 -13.07 57.94
CA ASN A 830 -0.39 -13.27 58.95
C ASN A 830 -0.12 -14.75 59.26
N ALA A 831 -1.05 -15.64 58.91
CA ALA A 831 -0.97 -17.07 59.16
C ALA A 831 -0.61 -17.84 57.88
N ALA A 832 0.02 -17.17 56.91
CA ALA A 832 0.40 -17.76 55.64
C ALA A 832 1.45 -18.89 55.86
N PRO A 833 1.21 -20.11 55.35
CA PRO A 833 2.18 -21.19 55.45
C PRO A 833 3.52 -20.82 54.81
N SER A 834 4.61 -21.39 55.32
CA SER A 834 5.95 -21.26 54.72
C SER A 834 6.07 -22.02 53.39
N ALA A 835 5.09 -22.84 52.99
CA ALA A 835 5.05 -23.53 51.70
C ALA A 835 4.49 -22.65 50.57
N LEU A 836 4.55 -23.15 49.33
CA LEU A 836 3.87 -22.55 48.17
C LEU A 836 2.37 -22.41 48.48
N THR A 837 1.82 -21.22 48.27
CA THR A 837 0.43 -20.90 48.63
C THR A 837 -0.25 -20.15 47.49
N TYR A 838 -1.53 -20.41 47.24
CA TYR A 838 -2.31 -19.76 46.18
C TYR A 838 -3.39 -18.87 46.76
N TYR A 839 -3.62 -17.71 46.13
CA TYR A 839 -4.65 -16.76 46.54
C TYR A 839 -5.55 -16.38 45.36
N ARG A 840 -6.82 -16.12 45.66
CA ARG A 840 -7.78 -15.51 44.73
C ARG A 840 -8.76 -14.63 45.49
N LEU A 841 -9.41 -13.74 44.77
CA LEU A 841 -10.57 -13.00 45.27
C LEU A 841 -11.83 -13.66 44.74
N GLN A 842 -12.80 -13.86 45.62
CA GLN A 842 -14.19 -14.09 45.26
C GLN A 842 -14.91 -12.77 45.47
N GLN A 843 -15.25 -12.10 44.37
CA GLN A 843 -16.10 -10.93 44.40
C GLN A 843 -17.55 -11.35 44.60
N LEU A 844 -18.26 -10.67 45.49
CA LEU A 844 -19.69 -10.82 45.69
C LEU A 844 -20.37 -9.51 45.31
N ASP A 845 -21.39 -9.62 44.48
CA ASP A 845 -22.26 -8.50 44.11
C ASP A 845 -23.50 -8.45 45.02
N ALA A 846 -24.23 -7.33 45.00
CA ALA A 846 -25.37 -7.08 45.86
C ALA A 846 -26.57 -8.02 45.58
N ASP A 847 -26.65 -8.55 44.36
CA ASP A 847 -27.64 -9.54 43.92
C ASP A 847 -27.23 -11.00 44.23
N GLY A 848 -26.05 -11.21 44.82
CA GLY A 848 -25.50 -12.52 45.15
C GLY A 848 -24.70 -13.17 44.03
N ALA A 849 -24.52 -12.52 42.87
CA ALA A 849 -23.61 -12.99 41.83
C ALA A 849 -22.17 -13.04 42.35
N GLN A 850 -21.41 -14.03 41.85
CA GLN A 850 -20.04 -14.27 42.29
C GLN A 850 -19.11 -14.38 41.09
N THR A 851 -18.02 -13.61 41.13
CA THR A 851 -16.95 -13.66 40.12
C THR A 851 -15.62 -13.88 40.80
N TYR A 852 -14.74 -14.68 40.20
CA TYR A 852 -13.42 -14.97 40.76
C TYR A 852 -12.32 -14.23 40.00
N SER A 853 -11.32 -13.71 40.72
CA SER A 853 -10.11 -13.20 40.10
C SER A 853 -9.26 -14.34 39.53
N PRO A 854 -8.27 -14.03 38.66
CA PRO A 854 -7.14 -14.92 38.45
C PRO A 854 -6.49 -15.31 39.77
N MET A 855 -5.93 -16.51 39.82
CA MET A 855 -5.20 -17.04 40.98
C MET A 855 -3.76 -16.53 40.96
N VAL A 856 -3.24 -16.09 42.11
CA VAL A 856 -1.85 -15.67 42.30
C VAL A 856 -1.13 -16.67 43.20
N ALA A 857 -0.04 -17.25 42.70
CA ALA A 857 0.82 -18.13 43.49
C ALA A 857 1.90 -17.32 44.23
N VAL A 858 2.09 -17.62 45.50
CA VAL A 858 3.15 -17.07 46.35
C VAL A 858 4.09 -18.19 46.74
N ALA A 859 5.34 -18.10 46.29
CA ALA A 859 6.37 -19.10 46.53
C ALA A 859 6.53 -19.45 48.02
N ALA A 860 7.04 -20.65 48.28
CA ALA A 860 7.48 -21.05 49.62
C ALA A 860 8.47 -20.02 50.18
N ALA A 861 8.42 -19.81 51.49
CA ALA A 861 9.47 -19.09 52.20
C ALA A 861 10.81 -19.81 51.91
N PRO A 862 11.85 -19.07 51.47
CA PRO A 862 13.10 -19.69 51.06
C PRO A 862 13.77 -20.41 52.23
N THR A 863 14.05 -21.71 52.07
CA THR A 863 14.99 -22.47 52.89
C THR A 863 15.95 -23.26 52.00
N ALA A 864 17.13 -22.69 51.75
CA ALA A 864 18.38 -23.40 51.46
C ALA A 864 19.56 -22.43 51.58
N ALA A 865 20.50 -22.72 52.47
CA ALA A 865 21.72 -21.94 52.64
C ALA A 865 22.57 -21.99 51.36
N THR A 866 22.92 -20.83 50.81
CA THR A 866 23.63 -20.74 49.52
C THR A 866 25.13 -20.56 49.77
N LEU A 867 25.97 -21.50 49.31
CA LEU A 867 27.42 -21.36 49.28
C LEU A 867 27.83 -20.66 47.99
N LEU A 868 28.45 -19.49 48.12
CA LEU A 868 28.92 -18.64 47.03
C LEU A 868 30.42 -18.42 47.17
N ALA A 869 31.15 -18.48 46.07
CA ALA A 869 32.59 -18.28 46.02
C ALA A 869 33.01 -17.42 44.81
N TRP A 870 33.84 -16.41 45.02
CA TRP A 870 34.30 -15.46 44.00
C TRP A 870 35.72 -14.93 44.27
N PRO A 871 36.42 -14.39 43.25
CA PRO A 871 36.05 -14.38 41.83
C PRO A 871 36.10 -15.78 41.20
N GLN A 872 35.40 -15.95 40.08
CA GLN A 872 35.47 -17.15 39.23
C GLN A 872 35.80 -16.70 37.80
N PRO A 873 37.02 -16.96 37.27
CA PRO A 873 38.12 -17.71 37.90
C PRO A 873 38.89 -16.93 38.99
N ALA A 874 39.54 -17.64 39.92
CA ALA A 874 40.39 -17.06 40.97
C ALA A 874 41.89 -17.29 40.68
N GLN A 875 42.73 -16.32 41.05
CA GLN A 875 44.20 -16.40 40.86
C GLN A 875 44.95 -16.60 42.19
N ARG A 876 44.74 -15.67 43.13
CA ARG A 876 45.49 -15.65 44.40
C ARG A 876 44.61 -15.96 45.60
N ARG A 877 43.33 -15.56 45.57
CA ARG A 877 42.43 -15.64 46.72
C ARG A 877 41.01 -15.94 46.27
N LEU A 878 40.26 -16.65 47.12
CA LEU A 878 38.87 -16.99 46.91
C LEU A 878 38.04 -16.55 48.13
N TRP A 879 37.13 -15.61 47.92
CA TRP A 879 36.13 -15.20 48.89
C TRP A 879 34.98 -16.17 48.89
N VAL A 880 34.53 -16.58 50.07
CA VAL A 880 33.46 -17.56 50.24
C VAL A 880 32.42 -17.00 51.20
N GLN A 881 31.14 -17.11 50.83
CA GLN A 881 30.00 -16.77 51.68
C GLN A 881 29.04 -17.95 51.74
N PHE A 882 28.51 -18.21 52.94
CA PHE A 882 27.44 -19.15 53.18
C PHE A 882 26.26 -18.39 53.82
N ALA A 883 25.15 -18.29 53.09
CA ALA A 883 23.97 -17.60 53.57
C ALA A 883 23.26 -18.44 54.64
N ASP A 884 23.28 -17.94 55.89
CA ASP A 884 22.68 -18.48 57.12
C ASP A 884 23.40 -19.67 57.81
N PRO A 885 24.52 -19.41 58.53
CA PRO A 885 25.07 -20.33 59.51
C PRO A 885 24.74 -19.84 60.92
N GLN A 886 23.68 -20.40 61.50
CA GLN A 886 23.44 -20.36 62.95
C GLN A 886 24.58 -21.04 63.75
N ALA A 887 25.51 -21.76 63.08
CA ALA A 887 26.69 -22.40 63.67
C ALA A 887 27.90 -22.37 62.72
N VAL A 888 29.12 -22.53 63.24
CA VAL A 888 30.37 -22.64 62.45
C VAL A 888 30.32 -23.90 61.58
N VAL A 889 30.69 -23.78 60.29
CA VAL A 889 30.69 -24.88 59.31
C VAL A 889 32.10 -25.20 58.80
N SER A 890 32.34 -26.45 58.38
CA SER A 890 33.61 -26.90 57.80
C SER A 890 33.61 -26.73 56.28
N LEU A 891 34.55 -25.95 55.75
CA LEU A 891 34.76 -25.70 54.33
C LEU A 891 35.95 -26.51 53.81
N ARG A 892 35.75 -27.28 52.74
CA ARG A 892 36.79 -28.09 52.09
C ARG A 892 36.93 -27.69 50.63
N LEU A 893 38.17 -27.53 50.17
CA LEU A 893 38.50 -27.39 48.75
C LEU A 893 39.15 -28.69 48.28
N LEU A 894 38.59 -29.30 47.24
CA LEU A 894 39.01 -30.57 46.69
C LEU A 894 39.56 -30.38 45.27
N ASP A 895 40.65 -31.07 44.94
CA ASP A 895 41.15 -31.13 43.55
C ASP A 895 40.28 -32.03 42.66
N ALA A 896 40.57 -32.08 41.36
CA ALA A 896 39.79 -32.84 40.39
C ALA A 896 39.74 -34.36 40.66
N THR A 897 40.64 -34.90 41.50
CA THR A 897 40.63 -36.31 41.92
C THR A 897 39.82 -36.54 43.20
N GLY A 898 39.27 -35.48 43.79
CA GLY A 898 38.52 -35.53 45.05
C GLY A 898 39.40 -35.48 46.30
N ARG A 899 40.70 -35.19 46.17
CA ARG A 899 41.59 -35.04 47.32
C ARG A 899 41.45 -33.64 47.92
N VAL A 900 41.36 -33.55 49.24
CA VAL A 900 41.28 -32.27 49.95
C VAL A 900 42.63 -31.57 49.87
N VAL A 901 42.65 -30.37 49.31
CA VAL A 901 43.84 -29.52 49.20
C VAL A 901 43.82 -28.35 50.18
N SER A 902 42.66 -28.00 50.73
CA SER A 902 42.52 -27.03 51.81
C SER A 902 41.24 -27.30 52.61
N GLN A 903 41.29 -27.08 53.92
CA GLN A 903 40.14 -27.19 54.80
C GLN A 903 40.20 -26.14 55.91
N THR A 904 39.09 -25.45 56.16
CA THR A 904 38.97 -24.45 57.22
C THR A 904 37.56 -24.46 57.82
N HIS A 905 37.39 -23.88 59.00
CA HIS A 905 36.09 -23.66 59.60
C HIS A 905 35.75 -22.18 59.53
N PHE A 906 34.49 -21.86 59.23
CA PHE A 906 34.05 -20.47 59.17
C PHE A 906 32.59 -20.29 59.54
N GLN A 907 32.24 -19.05 59.85
CA GLN A 907 30.87 -18.62 60.05
C GLN A 907 30.59 -17.47 59.08
N GLN A 908 29.55 -17.61 58.27
CA GLN A 908 29.04 -16.67 57.27
C GLN A 908 29.97 -16.40 56.09
N GLN A 909 31.19 -15.94 56.31
CA GLN A 909 32.14 -15.61 55.25
C GLN A 909 33.57 -15.97 55.62
N THR A 910 34.40 -16.28 54.61
CA THR A 910 35.84 -16.51 54.79
C THR A 910 36.62 -16.26 53.49
N GLU A 911 37.93 -16.18 53.60
CA GLU A 911 38.87 -16.01 52.48
C GLU A 911 39.85 -17.18 52.47
N LEU A 912 40.02 -17.82 51.31
CA LEU A 912 41.01 -18.88 51.09
C LEU A 912 42.17 -18.34 50.24
N ASP A 913 43.40 -18.52 50.72
CA ASP A 913 44.61 -18.31 49.92
C ASP A 913 44.85 -19.54 49.04
N VAL A 914 44.86 -19.33 47.72
CA VAL A 914 44.99 -20.38 46.72
C VAL A 914 46.28 -20.26 45.90
N ARG A 915 47.20 -19.35 46.26
CA ARG A 915 48.44 -19.10 45.51
C ARG A 915 49.34 -20.34 45.35
N ALA A 916 49.30 -21.25 46.32
CA ALA A 916 50.12 -22.46 46.32
C ALA A 916 49.50 -23.61 45.51
N LEU A 917 48.29 -23.44 44.97
CA LEU A 917 47.57 -24.45 44.21
C LEU A 917 47.78 -24.21 42.70
N GLY A 918 48.02 -25.29 41.95
CA GLY A 918 48.17 -25.20 40.50
C GLY A 918 46.85 -24.80 39.80
N PRO A 919 46.91 -24.14 38.63
CA PRO A 919 45.72 -23.80 37.86
C PRO A 919 44.93 -25.06 37.47
N GLY A 920 43.61 -25.01 37.59
CA GLY A 920 42.74 -26.18 37.38
C GLY A 920 41.35 -26.04 37.99
N LEU A 921 40.51 -27.05 37.80
CA LEU A 921 39.16 -27.12 38.37
C LEU A 921 39.18 -27.76 39.75
N TYR A 922 38.62 -27.07 40.72
CA TYR A 922 38.45 -27.50 42.11
C TYR A 922 36.97 -27.50 42.50
N TYR A 923 36.66 -28.20 43.58
CA TYR A 923 35.32 -28.27 44.16
C TYR A 923 35.35 -27.78 45.59
N LEU A 924 34.57 -26.76 45.88
CA LEU A 924 34.37 -26.22 47.22
C LEU A 924 33.13 -26.87 47.85
N GLN A 925 33.24 -27.32 49.09
CA GLN A 925 32.16 -28.00 49.80
C GLN A 925 32.07 -27.51 51.24
N ALA A 926 30.88 -27.12 51.69
CA ALA A 926 30.58 -26.84 53.08
C ALA A 926 29.93 -28.07 53.74
N GLN A 927 30.31 -28.37 54.98
CA GLN A 927 29.80 -29.49 55.76
C GLN A 927 29.45 -29.04 57.19
N ASP A 928 28.47 -29.69 57.81
CA ASP A 928 28.17 -29.50 59.23
C ASP A 928 29.17 -30.23 60.15
N GLY A 929 29.00 -30.08 61.47
CA GLY A 929 29.84 -30.73 62.48
C GLY A 929 29.73 -32.27 62.51
N ALA A 930 28.77 -32.87 61.81
CA ALA A 930 28.64 -34.32 61.62
C ALA A 930 29.23 -34.79 60.27
N GLY A 931 29.82 -33.88 59.49
CA GLY A 931 30.43 -34.17 58.20
C GLY A 931 29.45 -34.28 57.03
N GLN A 932 28.17 -33.92 57.21
CA GLN A 932 27.18 -33.97 56.13
C GLN A 932 27.31 -32.74 55.22
N PRO A 933 27.23 -32.90 53.88
CA PRO A 933 27.37 -31.79 52.95
C PRO A 933 26.17 -30.84 53.01
N LEU A 934 26.44 -29.56 53.26
CA LEU A 934 25.45 -28.49 53.32
C LEU A 934 25.32 -27.72 52.00
N GLY A 935 26.38 -27.71 51.18
CA GLY A 935 26.39 -27.07 49.86
C GLY A 935 27.74 -27.24 49.16
N SER A 936 27.76 -27.09 47.84
CA SER A 936 29.00 -27.17 47.05
C SER A 936 29.00 -26.23 45.85
N GLN A 937 30.20 -25.83 45.41
CA GLN A 937 30.41 -24.97 44.26
C GLN A 937 31.69 -25.34 43.51
N LYS A 938 31.68 -25.27 42.18
CA LYS A 938 32.88 -25.42 41.35
C LYS A 938 33.72 -24.14 41.38
N VAL A 939 35.04 -24.30 41.50
CA VAL A 939 36.01 -23.21 41.54
C VAL A 939 37.06 -23.41 40.47
N LEU A 940 37.24 -22.45 39.58
CA LEU A 940 38.29 -22.48 38.56
C LEU A 940 39.46 -21.61 39.01
N LEU A 941 40.65 -22.21 39.13
CA LEU A 941 41.89 -21.48 39.39
C LEU A 941 42.67 -21.27 38.08
N VAL A 942 43.15 -20.06 37.87
CA VAL A 942 43.95 -19.67 36.69
C VAL A 942 45.30 -19.07 37.13
N PRO A 943 46.34 -19.06 36.27
CA PRO A 943 47.67 -18.59 36.62
C PRO A 943 47.72 -17.16 37.19
#